data_AF-A0A7M4DJK3-F1
#
_entry.id   AF-A0A7M4DJK3-F1
#
_cell.length_a   1.000
_cell.length_b   1.000
_cell.length_c   1.000
_cell.angle_alpha   90.00
_cell.angle_beta   90.00
_cell.angle_gamma   90.00
#
_symmetry.space_group_name_H-M   'P 1'
#
loop_
_entity.id
_entity.type
_entity.pdbx_description
1 polymer ?
#
loop_
_entity_poly.entity_id
_entity_poly.type
_entity_poly.pdbx_seq_one_letter_code
_entity_poly.pdbx_strand_id
1 'polypeptide(L)'
;MTTRPKAAGQPADGDALAAALRGWDDARLLNLLTDRPDLSSPAPSSVTAMITRAGSRASVSRALAHLDAPTLTVAEALVVADEGAGVPAARLAALLGTDVTGYLQRLLDIALATGDLDGARPVPALAEAIGPHPLGLGPSLSDLPVNLADGWPTTNRALTAVLAKAPPGPVRMLEALTWGPPLGTVTNDIPPAARWLLDAHVLYRIAPTQLVLPREVALAARGGRLVRELRTEPPLPAATSRPPATVAAETVRVAEEAMHAVGLVLDAWTKDPPAVLRSGGLGVRDLRQVASALEASSARAAFVVELAGMLGLLGHFHDVDGSVWAPVAEAEDWREEPMPTRWARTVRAWLDSPRTPWLAGSRTDKGVLRAALEPDLERAWASPLRRRVLESVRAWPEHAVPDAAAVHAHVAWHTARAAPPLSAVQAILDEAATLGLTGAGALGEPSRLLLDGAGEKELATAFARDLPPSVDEIFVQGDLSGIVPGRPSAALAALLATSTDVESRGAALTVRFTATSIRRALDSGLTAQALLDRLREVSRTPLPQPLEYLIADTARTHGQVRVGSARAFLRSDDARALTAVLADARLAHLGLRLIAPTVLAAQASAHDVADALRAAGIAPLLEGADGELLVLSSRAVRAARPVSGAATPSPTAAPLAEVVALMHAGEERARRLLTERAAQPDLTDPGRSVDLLRAAAAHGTDVDLVMAGPSGRTERRRVRPVSVDGGRVRVRDLSRDSEITVAVHRIAAVRPVGPAPN
;
A
#
# COMPACT_ATOMS: atom_id res chain seq x y z
N MET A 1 39.76 14.11 20.21
CA MET A 1 38.82 15.14 19.75
C MET A 1 39.50 16.49 19.88
N THR A 2 40.13 16.94 18.81
CA THR A 2 40.76 18.26 18.71
C THR A 2 40.12 18.92 17.50
N THR A 3 39.20 19.84 17.74
CA THR A 3 38.47 20.60 16.74
C THR A 3 39.45 21.47 15.96
N ARG A 4 39.52 21.28 14.63
CA ARG A 4 40.18 22.23 13.72
C ARG A 4 39.53 23.61 13.86
N PRO A 5 40.30 24.72 13.80
CA PRO A 5 39.73 26.05 13.72
C PRO A 5 39.06 26.22 12.35
N LYS A 6 37.77 26.56 12.37
CA LYS A 6 36.97 26.90 11.18
C LYS A 6 37.52 28.21 10.60
N ALA A 7 37.97 28.19 9.34
CA ALA A 7 38.30 29.40 8.61
C ALA A 7 37.05 30.30 8.55
N ALA A 8 37.21 31.56 8.93
CA ALA A 8 36.12 32.53 8.96
C ALA A 8 35.62 32.82 7.54
N GLY A 9 34.33 32.58 7.27
CA GLY A 9 33.65 33.08 6.06
C GLY A 9 32.66 32.15 5.37
N GLN A 10 32.61 30.85 5.67
CA GLN A 10 31.65 29.95 5.03
C GLN A 10 30.37 29.77 5.88
N PRO A 11 29.16 29.98 5.29
CA PRO A 11 27.90 29.65 5.96
C PRO A 11 27.90 28.17 6.37
N ALA A 12 27.23 27.81 7.45
CA ALA A 12 27.12 26.40 7.81
C ALA A 12 26.41 25.63 6.67
N ASP A 13 26.75 24.37 6.41
CA ASP A 13 26.22 23.64 5.24
C ASP A 13 24.66 23.57 5.21
N GLY A 14 24.01 23.68 6.38
CA GLY A 14 22.55 23.82 6.47
C GLY A 14 22.01 25.17 5.98
N ASP A 15 22.79 26.25 6.08
CA ASP A 15 22.44 27.57 5.57
C ASP A 15 22.53 27.63 4.04
N ALA A 16 23.42 26.83 3.42
CA ALA A 16 23.58 26.79 1.97
C ALA A 16 22.34 26.22 1.25
N LEU A 17 21.76 25.13 1.77
CA LEU A 17 20.52 24.56 1.24
C LEU A 17 19.35 25.56 1.39
N ALA A 18 19.27 26.22 2.54
CA ALA A 18 18.23 27.21 2.80
C ALA A 18 18.37 28.44 1.90
N ALA A 19 19.59 28.92 1.66
CA ALA A 19 19.85 30.02 0.73
C ALA A 19 19.48 29.65 -0.71
N ALA A 20 19.83 28.44 -1.16
CA ALA A 20 19.50 27.97 -2.49
C ALA A 20 17.98 27.88 -2.72
N LEU A 21 17.26 27.16 -1.86
CA LEU A 21 15.82 26.90 -2.04
C LEU A 21 14.95 28.14 -1.88
N ARG A 22 15.35 29.13 -1.07
CA ARG A 22 14.62 30.41 -0.96
C ARG A 22 14.67 31.24 -2.24
N GLY A 23 15.67 31.02 -3.09
CA GLY A 23 15.83 31.70 -4.37
C GLY A 23 15.13 31.00 -5.54
N TRP A 24 14.46 29.88 -5.32
CA TRP A 24 13.75 29.14 -6.38
C TRP A 24 12.40 29.79 -6.67
N ASP A 25 12.01 29.77 -7.96
CA ASP A 25 10.70 30.21 -8.40
C ASP A 25 9.62 29.13 -8.16
N ASP A 26 8.36 29.53 -8.29
CA ASP A 26 7.21 28.64 -8.05
C ASP A 26 7.23 27.41 -8.96
N ALA A 27 7.70 27.55 -10.21
CA ALA A 27 7.80 26.45 -11.17
C ALA A 27 8.81 25.40 -10.71
N ARG A 28 10.00 25.83 -10.25
CA ARG A 28 11.02 24.93 -9.73
C ARG A 28 10.62 24.31 -8.40
N LEU A 29 9.94 25.05 -7.52
CA LEU A 29 9.35 24.50 -6.29
C LEU A 29 8.26 23.47 -6.59
N LEU A 30 7.43 23.70 -7.60
CA LEU A 30 6.42 22.75 -8.07
C LEU A 30 7.07 21.45 -8.56
N ASN A 31 8.12 21.56 -9.39
CA ASN A 31 8.87 20.40 -9.87
C ASN A 31 9.51 19.63 -8.71
N LEU A 32 10.11 20.33 -7.74
CA LEU A 32 10.64 19.71 -6.52
C LEU A 32 9.57 18.90 -5.78
N LEU A 33 8.38 19.47 -5.54
CA LEU A 33 7.31 18.75 -4.84
C LEU A 33 6.75 17.58 -5.63
N THR A 34 6.80 17.65 -6.96
CA THR A 34 6.42 16.56 -7.87
C THR A 34 7.41 15.41 -7.77
N ASP A 35 8.71 15.71 -7.80
CA ASP A 35 9.80 14.73 -7.74
C ASP A 35 10.06 14.22 -6.32
N ARG A 36 9.68 14.99 -5.30
CA ARG A 36 9.76 14.67 -3.87
C ARG A 36 8.37 14.75 -3.21
N PRO A 37 7.47 13.79 -3.47
CA PRO A 37 6.13 13.77 -2.85
C PRO A 37 6.16 13.72 -1.32
N ASP A 38 7.29 13.28 -0.75
CA ASP A 38 7.53 13.26 0.68
C ASP A 38 7.64 14.67 1.30
N LEU A 39 7.90 15.69 0.48
CA LEU A 39 7.88 17.09 0.88
C LEU A 39 6.48 17.70 0.88
N SER A 40 5.54 17.16 0.11
CA SER A 40 4.17 17.69 -0.02
C SER A 40 3.16 17.00 0.89
N SER A 41 3.46 15.83 1.46
CA SER A 41 2.53 15.10 2.34
C SER A 41 3.12 14.84 3.74
N PRO A 42 2.58 15.45 4.82
CA PRO A 42 1.52 16.47 4.82
C PRO A 42 2.03 17.82 4.29
N ALA A 43 1.13 18.66 3.76
CA ALA A 43 1.48 19.95 3.17
C ALA A 43 2.30 20.81 4.15
N PRO A 44 3.48 21.30 3.74
CA PRO A 44 4.32 22.15 4.59
C PRO A 44 3.66 23.51 4.84
N SER A 45 3.83 24.03 6.05
CA SER A 45 3.21 25.29 6.48
C SER A 45 3.91 26.55 5.96
N SER A 46 5.16 26.44 5.50
CA SER A 46 5.95 27.53 4.90
C SER A 46 7.10 26.99 4.05
N VAL A 47 7.74 27.85 3.24
CA VAL A 47 8.94 27.49 2.46
C VAL A 47 10.07 27.04 3.40
N THR A 48 10.28 27.75 4.52
CA THR A 48 11.27 27.35 5.53
C THR A 48 10.98 25.99 6.16
N ALA A 49 9.70 25.64 6.37
CA ALA A 49 9.31 24.30 6.86
C ALA A 49 9.63 23.20 5.82
N MET A 50 9.41 23.47 4.53
CA MET A 50 9.78 22.57 3.44
C MET A 50 11.30 22.37 3.37
N ILE A 51 12.10 23.45 3.43
CA ILE A 51 13.57 23.41 3.41
C ILE A 51 14.10 22.53 4.56
N THR A 52 13.57 22.73 5.77
CA THR A 52 13.95 21.94 6.95
C THR A 52 13.66 20.45 6.73
N ARG A 53 12.51 20.13 6.12
CA ARG A 53 12.14 18.76 5.78
C ARG A 53 13.07 18.19 4.71
N ALA A 54 13.34 18.94 3.64
CA ALA A 54 14.19 18.53 2.52
C ALA A 54 15.61 18.18 2.94
N GLY A 55 16.18 18.94 3.88
CA GLY A 55 17.50 18.68 4.47
C GLY A 55 17.53 17.60 5.54
N SER A 56 16.39 16.99 5.91
CA SER A 56 16.37 15.93 6.92
C SER A 56 16.82 14.58 6.35
N ARG A 57 17.54 13.79 7.16
CA ARG A 57 18.01 12.44 6.79
C ARG A 57 16.88 11.54 6.29
N ALA A 58 15.70 11.61 6.92
CA ALA A 58 14.55 10.79 6.53
C ALA A 58 14.02 11.14 5.13
N SER A 59 14.00 12.42 4.79
CA SER A 59 13.53 12.90 3.48
C SER A 59 14.56 12.61 2.38
N VAL A 60 15.85 12.87 2.66
CA VAL A 60 16.95 12.47 1.77
C VAL A 60 16.96 10.97 1.51
N SER A 61 16.76 10.13 2.54
CA SER A 61 16.70 8.67 2.37
C SER A 61 15.55 8.23 1.46
N ARG A 62 14.39 8.91 1.54
CA ARG A 62 13.27 8.66 0.62
C ARG A 62 13.61 9.11 -0.80
N ALA A 63 14.30 10.23 -0.98
CA ALA A 63 14.74 10.67 -2.30
C ALA A 63 15.69 9.65 -2.95
N LEU A 64 16.68 9.18 -2.21
CA LEU A 64 17.63 8.16 -2.66
C LEU A 64 16.94 6.86 -3.09
N ALA A 65 15.83 6.48 -2.43
CA ALA A 65 15.06 5.29 -2.78
C ALA A 65 14.43 5.35 -4.19
N HIS A 66 14.24 6.55 -4.75
CA HIS A 66 13.63 6.77 -6.06
C HIS A 66 14.64 7.11 -7.16
N LEU A 67 15.94 7.15 -6.84
CA LEU A 67 16.98 7.39 -7.84
C LEU A 67 17.27 6.13 -8.66
N ASP A 68 17.50 6.35 -9.95
CA ASP A 68 18.12 5.35 -10.80
C ASP A 68 19.58 5.08 -10.40
N ALA A 69 20.11 3.97 -10.89
CA ALA A 69 21.45 3.50 -10.59
C ALA A 69 22.56 4.52 -10.93
N PRO A 70 22.58 5.17 -12.11
CA PRO A 70 23.63 6.15 -12.40
C PRO A 70 23.51 7.42 -11.56
N THR A 71 22.30 7.93 -11.30
CA THR A 71 22.10 9.12 -10.46
C THR A 71 22.49 8.84 -9.01
N LEU A 72 22.16 7.66 -8.47
CA LEU A 72 22.61 7.23 -7.15
C LEU A 72 24.14 7.14 -7.10
N THR A 73 24.76 6.56 -8.13
CA THR A 73 26.23 6.46 -8.23
C THR A 73 26.88 7.83 -8.25
N VAL A 74 26.30 8.80 -8.96
CA VAL A 74 26.77 10.20 -8.97
C VAL A 74 26.59 10.87 -7.61
N ALA A 75 25.51 10.58 -6.89
CA ALA A 75 25.30 11.09 -5.53
C ALA A 75 26.38 10.57 -4.56
N GLU A 76 26.70 9.27 -4.63
CA GLU A 76 27.77 8.67 -3.84
C GLU A 76 29.15 9.20 -4.25
N ALA A 77 29.40 9.39 -5.55
CA ALA A 77 30.63 9.99 -6.06
C ALA A 77 30.81 11.44 -5.60
N LEU A 78 29.73 12.23 -5.58
CA LEU A 78 29.73 13.60 -5.06
C LEU A 78 30.13 13.63 -3.59
N VAL A 79 29.58 12.74 -2.76
CA VAL A 79 29.96 12.61 -1.34
C VAL A 79 31.41 12.18 -1.17
N VAL A 80 31.93 11.31 -2.04
CA VAL A 80 33.33 10.88 -1.98
C VAL A 80 34.31 11.96 -2.41
N ALA A 81 33.94 12.75 -3.42
CA ALA A 81 34.80 13.76 -4.05
C ALA A 81 34.76 15.13 -3.37
N ASP A 82 33.76 15.40 -2.52
CA ASP A 82 33.65 16.67 -1.82
C ASP A 82 34.70 16.78 -0.69
N GLU A 83 35.59 17.76 -0.86
CA GLU A 83 36.62 18.13 0.11
C GLU A 83 36.31 19.51 0.75
N GLY A 84 35.09 20.01 0.60
CA GLY A 84 34.65 21.30 1.14
C GLY A 84 34.87 22.50 0.21
N ALA A 85 35.31 22.28 -1.03
CA ALA A 85 35.45 23.31 -2.07
C ALA A 85 34.30 23.33 -3.09
N GLY A 86 33.45 22.30 -3.11
CA GLY A 86 32.53 22.05 -4.22
C GLY A 86 33.19 21.25 -5.33
N VAL A 87 32.42 20.43 -6.03
CA VAL A 87 32.90 19.46 -7.00
C VAL A 87 32.34 19.79 -8.38
N PRO A 88 33.18 20.13 -9.38
CA PRO A 88 32.71 20.36 -10.74
C PRO A 88 32.31 19.04 -11.40
N ALA A 89 31.31 19.10 -12.28
CA ALA A 89 30.84 17.98 -13.10
C ALA A 89 31.99 17.32 -13.88
N ALA A 90 32.94 18.13 -14.39
CA ALA A 90 34.12 17.63 -15.09
C ALA A 90 35.01 16.71 -14.21
N ARG A 91 35.13 17.00 -12.91
CA ARG A 91 35.88 16.14 -11.98
C ARG A 91 35.14 14.83 -11.75
N LEU A 92 33.82 14.86 -11.56
CA LEU A 92 33.01 13.65 -11.43
C LEU A 92 33.04 12.79 -12.70
N ALA A 93 32.97 13.43 -13.87
CA ALA A 93 33.06 12.75 -15.16
C ALA A 93 34.40 12.03 -15.34
N ALA A 94 35.52 12.66 -14.95
CA ALA A 94 36.83 12.02 -14.98
C ALA A 94 36.92 10.81 -14.04
N LEU A 95 36.29 10.88 -12.86
CA LEU A 95 36.30 9.81 -11.85
C LEU A 95 35.37 8.63 -12.19
N LEU A 96 34.29 8.89 -12.92
CA LEU A 96 33.26 7.91 -13.31
C LEU A 96 33.45 7.40 -14.75
N GLY A 97 34.25 8.09 -15.57
CA GLY A 97 34.62 7.69 -16.92
C GLY A 97 33.59 8.03 -18.01
N THR A 98 32.60 8.88 -17.72
CA THR A 98 31.55 9.31 -18.67
C THR A 98 31.00 10.67 -18.28
N ASP A 99 30.26 11.34 -19.16
CA ASP A 99 29.52 12.56 -18.81
C ASP A 99 28.46 12.27 -17.75
N VAL A 100 28.37 13.17 -16.76
CA VAL A 100 27.45 13.08 -15.61
C VAL A 100 26.60 14.33 -15.41
N THR A 101 26.68 15.27 -16.36
CA THR A 101 26.04 16.59 -16.24
C THR A 101 24.55 16.48 -15.95
N GLY A 102 23.82 15.63 -16.68
CA GLY A 102 22.38 15.40 -16.46
C GLY A 102 22.06 14.80 -15.08
N TYR A 103 22.87 13.85 -14.61
CA TYR A 103 22.67 13.22 -13.30
C TYR A 103 22.96 14.19 -12.15
N LEU A 104 24.01 15.03 -12.28
CA LEU A 104 24.31 16.05 -11.28
C LEU A 104 23.24 17.15 -11.25
N GLN A 105 22.77 17.58 -12.43
CA GLN A 105 21.64 18.52 -12.53
C GLN A 105 20.41 17.96 -11.84
N ARG A 106 20.10 16.67 -12.04
CA ARG A 106 19.00 16.00 -11.35
C ARG A 106 19.13 16.08 -9.83
N LEU A 107 20.34 15.86 -9.26
CA LEU A 107 20.57 15.98 -7.82
C LEU A 107 20.38 17.43 -7.30
N LEU A 108 20.74 18.43 -8.10
CA LEU A 108 20.49 19.85 -7.79
C LEU A 108 18.98 20.16 -7.82
N ASP A 109 18.25 19.64 -8.81
CA ASP A 109 16.81 19.89 -8.99
C ASP A 109 15.95 19.28 -7.88
N ILE A 110 16.36 18.12 -7.34
CA ILE A 110 15.65 17.46 -6.22
C ILE A 110 16.24 17.79 -4.85
N ALA A 111 17.08 18.83 -4.78
CA ALA A 111 17.68 19.38 -3.57
C ALA A 111 18.50 18.36 -2.74
N LEU A 112 19.19 17.44 -3.40
CA LEU A 112 20.20 16.56 -2.79
C LEU A 112 21.61 17.14 -2.88
N ALA A 113 21.81 18.12 -3.76
CA ALA A 113 23.01 18.93 -3.84
C ALA A 113 22.65 20.42 -3.87
N THR A 114 23.62 21.27 -3.58
CA THR A 114 23.55 22.73 -3.68
C THR A 114 24.66 23.25 -4.60
N GLY A 115 24.59 24.53 -5.00
CA GLY A 115 25.51 25.12 -5.97
C GLY A 115 25.03 24.94 -7.41
N ASP A 116 25.96 24.69 -8.32
CA ASP A 116 25.76 24.51 -9.75
C ASP A 116 26.66 23.38 -10.29
N LEU A 117 26.73 23.22 -11.61
CA LEU A 117 27.52 22.18 -12.26
C LEU A 117 29.04 22.38 -12.12
N ASP A 118 29.52 23.57 -11.75
CA ASP A 118 30.94 23.88 -11.59
C ASP A 118 31.40 23.78 -10.12
N GLY A 119 30.46 23.80 -9.18
CA GLY A 119 30.75 23.79 -7.75
C GLY A 119 29.70 23.08 -6.91
N ALA A 120 29.22 21.91 -7.35
CA ALA A 120 28.17 21.17 -6.63
C ALA A 120 28.65 20.68 -5.26
N ARG A 121 27.79 20.79 -4.25
CA ARG A 121 28.05 20.31 -2.88
C ARG A 121 26.93 19.41 -2.39
N PRO A 122 27.23 18.23 -1.83
CA PRO A 122 26.21 17.36 -1.26
C PRO A 122 25.53 18.06 -0.07
N VAL A 123 24.22 17.88 0.12
CA VAL A 123 23.59 18.32 1.36
C VAL A 123 24.11 17.46 2.54
N PRO A 124 24.27 17.99 3.77
CA PRO A 124 24.87 17.23 4.87
C PRO A 124 24.22 15.87 5.14
N ALA A 125 22.89 15.83 5.08
CA ALA A 125 22.13 14.61 5.30
C ALA A 125 22.32 13.53 4.19
N LEU A 126 22.92 13.89 3.04
CA LEU A 126 23.21 12.96 1.94
C LEU A 126 24.26 11.93 2.36
N ALA A 127 25.37 12.37 2.95
CA ALA A 127 26.41 11.48 3.43
C ALA A 127 25.87 10.53 4.53
N GLU A 128 25.06 11.04 5.45
CA GLU A 128 24.43 10.23 6.51
C GLU A 128 23.41 9.20 5.98
N ALA A 129 22.70 9.54 4.90
CA ALA A 129 21.71 8.67 4.28
C ALA A 129 22.35 7.58 3.42
N ILE A 130 23.44 7.89 2.71
CA ILE A 130 24.21 6.92 1.93
C ILE A 130 24.87 5.88 2.85
N GLY A 131 25.46 6.34 3.95
CA GLY A 131 26.12 5.50 4.94
C GLY A 131 27.65 5.54 4.84
N PRO A 132 28.35 4.71 5.63
CA PRO A 132 29.79 4.85 5.87
C PRO A 132 30.69 4.43 4.70
N HIS A 133 30.15 3.70 3.71
CA HIS A 133 30.92 3.09 2.63
C HIS A 133 30.36 3.42 1.23
N PRO A 134 30.29 4.71 0.84
CA PRO A 134 29.88 5.10 -0.51
C PRO A 134 30.75 4.40 -1.55
N LEU A 135 30.14 3.84 -2.60
CA LEU A 135 30.79 3.10 -3.68
C LEU A 135 31.70 1.95 -3.21
N GLY A 136 31.42 1.39 -2.04
CA GLY A 136 32.25 0.35 -1.42
C GLY A 136 33.65 0.85 -1.03
N LEU A 137 33.82 2.16 -0.81
CA LEU A 137 35.08 2.73 -0.33
C LEU A 137 35.10 2.79 1.19
N GLY A 138 36.26 2.50 1.79
CA GLY A 138 36.47 2.64 3.22
C GLY A 138 36.50 4.10 3.69
N PRO A 139 36.75 4.32 5.00
CA PRO A 139 37.00 5.66 5.51
C PRO A 139 38.26 6.27 4.88
N SER A 140 38.30 7.60 4.83
CA SER A 140 39.50 8.34 4.42
C SER A 140 40.63 8.09 5.40
N LEU A 141 41.88 8.06 4.93
CA LEU A 141 43.05 8.02 5.81
C LEU A 141 43.07 9.21 6.78
N SER A 142 42.52 10.36 6.37
CA SER A 142 42.38 11.53 7.25
C SER A 142 41.46 11.33 8.45
N ASP A 143 40.53 10.37 8.36
CA ASP A 143 39.51 10.09 9.38
C ASP A 143 39.94 8.96 10.31
N LEU A 144 41.01 8.23 9.94
CA LEU A 144 41.59 7.17 10.73
C LEU A 144 42.68 7.72 11.65
N PRO A 145 42.90 7.13 12.84
CA PRO A 145 43.98 7.53 13.74
C PRO A 145 45.32 6.95 13.28
N VAL A 146 45.73 7.31 12.06
CA VAL A 146 46.97 6.86 11.39
C VAL A 146 47.89 8.05 11.19
N ASN A 147 49.20 7.79 11.10
CA ASN A 147 50.15 8.81 10.67
C ASN A 147 50.31 8.72 9.14
N LEU A 148 49.93 9.78 8.43
CA LEU A 148 50.00 9.83 6.97
C LEU A 148 51.45 9.70 6.44
N ALA A 149 52.45 9.96 7.27
CA ALA A 149 53.86 9.79 6.93
C ALA A 149 54.34 8.32 6.92
N ASP A 150 53.52 7.36 7.37
CA ASP A 150 53.88 5.94 7.49
C ASP A 150 54.00 5.20 6.13
N GLY A 151 53.93 5.93 5.00
CA GLY A 151 54.19 5.38 3.67
C GLY A 151 53.01 4.65 3.03
N TRP A 152 51.77 5.01 3.38
CA TRP A 152 50.55 4.49 2.77
C TRP A 152 50.59 4.58 1.22
N PRO A 153 50.35 3.48 0.49
CA PRO A 153 50.44 3.45 -0.97
C PRO A 153 49.16 4.04 -1.61
N THR A 154 49.01 5.36 -1.56
CA THR A 154 47.83 6.10 -2.03
C THR A 154 47.82 6.38 -3.53
N THR A 155 48.85 5.96 -4.27
CA THR A 155 48.91 6.05 -5.74
C THR A 155 49.04 4.66 -6.36
N ASN A 156 48.49 4.49 -7.56
CA ASN A 156 48.56 3.21 -8.27
C ASN A 156 50.01 2.70 -8.42
N ARG A 157 50.96 3.60 -8.70
CA ARG A 157 52.39 3.27 -8.79
C ARG A 157 52.97 2.79 -7.45
N ALA A 158 52.67 3.48 -6.35
CA ALA A 158 53.15 3.10 -5.02
C ALA A 158 52.59 1.74 -4.60
N LEU A 159 51.28 1.51 -4.82
CA LEU A 159 50.63 0.24 -4.50
C LEU A 159 51.20 -0.91 -5.32
N THR A 160 51.41 -0.72 -6.63
CA THR A 160 52.03 -1.73 -7.49
C THR A 160 53.44 -2.10 -7.01
N ALA A 161 54.23 -1.12 -6.57
CA ALA A 161 55.57 -1.36 -6.03
C ALA A 161 55.55 -2.15 -4.70
N VAL A 162 54.56 -1.90 -3.85
CA VAL A 162 54.33 -2.67 -2.61
C VAL A 162 53.92 -4.11 -2.97
N LEU A 163 52.95 -4.28 -3.87
CA LEU A 163 52.39 -5.59 -4.25
C LEU A 163 53.37 -6.46 -5.05
N ALA A 164 54.36 -5.88 -5.73
CA ALA A 164 55.42 -6.65 -6.41
C ALA A 164 56.21 -7.56 -5.45
N LYS A 165 56.18 -7.27 -4.14
CA LYS A 165 56.82 -8.07 -3.08
C LYS A 165 55.83 -8.99 -2.35
N ALA A 166 54.56 -9.00 -2.73
CA ALA A 166 53.50 -9.70 -2.03
C ALA A 166 53.41 -11.18 -2.46
N PRO A 167 53.19 -12.11 -1.51
CA PRO A 167 52.72 -13.45 -1.83
C PRO A 167 51.36 -13.44 -2.56
N PRO A 168 50.94 -14.55 -3.21
CA PRO A 168 49.65 -14.60 -3.93
C PRO A 168 48.41 -14.37 -3.05
N GLY A 169 48.50 -14.68 -1.75
CA GLY A 169 47.39 -14.52 -0.80
C GLY A 169 46.94 -13.07 -0.60
N PRO A 170 47.84 -12.15 -0.18
CA PRO A 170 47.56 -10.71 -0.08
C PRO A 170 46.97 -10.10 -1.35
N VAL A 171 47.49 -10.45 -2.53
CA VAL A 171 47.00 -9.91 -3.81
C VAL A 171 45.54 -10.29 -4.03
N ARG A 172 45.19 -11.59 -3.90
CA ARG A 172 43.80 -12.05 -4.03
C ARG A 172 42.86 -11.42 -3.01
N MET A 173 43.33 -11.23 -1.77
CA MET A 173 42.54 -10.57 -0.72
C MET A 173 42.26 -9.11 -1.07
N LEU A 174 43.27 -8.37 -1.55
CA LEU A 174 43.09 -7.00 -1.99
C LEU A 174 42.15 -6.91 -3.20
N GLU A 175 42.28 -7.80 -4.18
CA GLU A 175 41.39 -7.87 -5.35
C GLU A 175 39.93 -8.03 -4.93
N ALA A 176 39.65 -8.89 -3.94
CA ALA A 176 38.30 -9.08 -3.38
C ALA A 176 37.76 -7.82 -2.69
N LEU A 177 38.60 -7.10 -1.93
CA LEU A 177 38.24 -5.86 -1.23
C LEU A 177 38.15 -4.63 -2.15
N THR A 178 38.83 -4.64 -3.30
CA THR A 178 38.94 -3.47 -4.19
C THR A 178 37.57 -3.01 -4.67
N TRP A 179 36.67 -3.94 -5.00
CA TRP A 179 35.33 -3.65 -5.52
C TRP A 179 34.20 -4.24 -4.67
N GLY A 180 34.54 -5.04 -3.66
CA GLY A 180 33.60 -5.57 -2.68
C GLY A 180 33.40 -4.59 -1.51
N PRO A 181 32.79 -5.06 -0.42
CA PRO A 181 32.77 -4.31 0.83
C PRO A 181 34.20 -3.99 1.27
N PRO A 182 34.50 -2.74 1.70
CA PRO A 182 35.85 -2.35 2.10
C PRO A 182 36.24 -2.96 3.46
N LEU A 183 35.29 -3.61 4.14
CA LEU A 183 35.42 -4.20 5.46
C LEU A 183 35.61 -5.71 5.37
N GLY A 184 36.70 -6.23 5.96
CA GLY A 184 36.91 -7.64 6.20
C GLY A 184 36.74 -7.97 7.68
N THR A 185 36.04 -9.06 7.99
CA THR A 185 35.97 -9.62 9.34
C THR A 185 36.96 -10.77 9.48
N VAL A 186 37.71 -10.77 10.58
CA VAL A 186 38.70 -11.79 10.92
C VAL A 186 38.43 -12.35 12.31
N THR A 187 38.83 -13.59 12.55
CA THR A 187 38.91 -14.16 13.90
C THR A 187 39.98 -13.45 14.74
N ASN A 188 40.15 -13.83 16.01
CA ASN A 188 41.21 -13.28 16.85
C ASN A 188 42.61 -13.51 16.26
N ASP A 189 42.81 -14.62 15.55
CA ASP A 189 44.00 -14.85 14.74
C ASP A 189 43.83 -14.24 13.35
N ILE A 190 44.79 -13.41 12.95
CA ILE A 190 44.74 -12.65 11.69
C ILE A 190 45.45 -13.47 10.61
N PRO A 191 44.76 -13.84 9.52
CA PRO A 191 45.34 -14.66 8.46
C PRO A 191 46.65 -14.07 7.92
N PRO A 192 47.64 -14.89 7.51
CA PRO A 192 48.93 -14.40 7.01
C PRO A 192 48.81 -13.38 5.88
N ALA A 193 47.81 -13.54 5.00
CA ALA A 193 47.54 -12.61 3.92
C ALA A 193 47.10 -11.22 4.43
N ALA A 194 46.19 -11.19 5.41
CA ALA A 194 45.72 -9.96 6.04
C ALA A 194 46.82 -9.31 6.88
N ARG A 195 47.65 -10.11 7.56
CA ARG A 195 48.80 -9.65 8.33
C ARG A 195 49.79 -8.90 7.44
N TRP A 196 50.16 -9.50 6.31
CA TRP A 196 51.06 -8.88 5.35
C TRP A 196 50.54 -7.54 4.85
N LEU A 197 49.23 -7.44 4.55
CA LEU A 197 48.62 -6.19 4.10
C LEU A 197 48.55 -5.12 5.20
N LEU A 198 48.43 -5.50 6.47
CA LEU A 198 48.53 -4.56 7.59
C LEU A 198 49.97 -4.02 7.72
N ASP A 199 50.95 -4.92 7.69
CA ASP A 199 52.37 -4.55 7.84
C ASP A 199 52.85 -3.69 6.65
N ALA A 200 52.25 -3.88 5.47
CA ALA A 200 52.50 -3.09 4.26
C ALA A 200 51.71 -1.78 4.18
N HIS A 201 50.98 -1.37 5.23
CA HIS A 201 50.11 -0.19 5.24
C HIS A 201 49.09 -0.17 4.09
N VAL A 202 48.53 -1.33 3.73
CA VAL A 202 47.45 -1.45 2.74
C VAL A 202 46.10 -1.55 3.43
N LEU A 203 46.00 -2.31 4.53
CA LEU A 203 44.82 -2.40 5.37
C LEU A 203 45.02 -1.65 6.69
N TYR A 204 43.91 -1.27 7.31
CA TYR A 204 43.88 -0.70 8.65
C TYR A 204 42.96 -1.52 9.57
N ARG A 205 43.34 -1.74 10.82
CA ARG A 205 42.52 -2.46 11.81
C ARG A 205 41.68 -1.48 12.61
N ILE A 206 40.38 -1.39 12.30
CA ILE A 206 39.44 -0.50 13.00
C ILE A 206 38.92 -1.07 14.32
N ALA A 207 38.87 -2.40 14.44
CA ALA A 207 38.45 -3.10 15.64
C ALA A 207 39.19 -4.45 15.78
N PRO A 208 39.11 -5.15 16.92
CA PRO A 208 39.83 -6.42 17.13
C PRO A 208 39.59 -7.44 16.01
N THR A 209 38.37 -7.53 15.49
CA THR A 209 37.99 -8.51 14.45
C THR A 209 37.70 -7.85 13.11
N GLN A 210 38.02 -6.57 12.92
CA GLN A 210 37.63 -5.81 11.73
C GLN A 210 38.82 -5.08 11.10
N LEU A 211 39.02 -5.37 9.82
CA LEU A 211 40.01 -4.75 8.96
C LEU A 211 39.28 -3.95 7.88
N VAL A 212 39.81 -2.80 7.51
CA VAL A 212 39.26 -1.97 6.46
C VAL A 212 40.33 -1.61 5.44
N LEU A 213 39.94 -1.53 4.17
CA LEU A 213 40.74 -0.95 3.10
C LEU A 213 40.48 0.56 3.06
N PRO A 214 41.45 1.43 3.43
CA PRO A 214 41.26 2.88 3.40
C PRO A 214 40.98 3.40 1.98
N ARG A 215 40.20 4.48 1.89
CA ARG A 215 39.69 5.03 0.61
C ARG A 215 40.79 5.26 -0.41
N GLU A 216 41.87 5.93 -0.04
CA GLU A 216 42.94 6.35 -0.95
C GLU A 216 43.71 5.13 -1.50
N VAL A 217 43.90 4.11 -0.66
CA VAL A 217 44.52 2.85 -1.09
C VAL A 217 43.57 2.07 -2.00
N ALA A 218 42.26 2.06 -1.70
CA ALA A 218 41.26 1.49 -2.60
C ALA A 218 41.25 2.20 -3.96
N LEU A 219 41.31 3.53 -4.00
CA LEU A 219 41.37 4.31 -5.25
C LEU A 219 42.65 4.02 -6.02
N ALA A 220 43.80 3.86 -5.34
CA ALA A 220 45.03 3.41 -5.97
C ALA A 220 44.87 2.03 -6.64
N ALA A 221 44.20 1.09 -5.95
CA ALA A 221 43.89 -0.25 -6.48
C ALA A 221 42.89 -0.20 -7.66
N ARG A 222 41.96 0.75 -7.66
CA ARG A 222 40.98 1.00 -8.74
C ARG A 222 41.56 1.81 -9.91
N GLY A 223 42.82 2.22 -9.85
CA GLY A 223 43.44 3.05 -10.89
C GLY A 223 42.87 4.47 -10.96
N GLY A 224 42.43 5.02 -9.83
CA GLY A 224 41.83 6.36 -9.72
C GLY A 224 40.34 6.43 -10.09
N ARG A 225 39.70 5.30 -10.43
CA ARG A 225 38.27 5.24 -10.74
C ARG A 225 37.41 5.00 -9.51
N LEU A 226 36.23 5.61 -9.49
CA LEU A 226 35.24 5.39 -8.43
C LEU A 226 34.41 4.12 -8.66
N VAL A 227 34.12 3.79 -9.92
CA VAL A 227 33.35 2.60 -10.33
C VAL A 227 34.08 1.84 -11.44
N ARG A 228 33.76 0.54 -11.62
CA ARG A 228 34.29 -0.25 -12.73
C ARG A 228 33.80 0.29 -14.07
N GLU A 229 32.49 0.53 -14.12
CA GLU A 229 31.74 1.01 -15.26
C GLU A 229 30.46 1.65 -14.71
N LEU A 230 30.11 2.84 -15.20
CA LEU A 230 28.82 3.46 -14.93
C LEU A 230 27.83 2.98 -15.99
N ARG A 231 26.85 2.16 -15.61
CA ARG A 231 25.78 1.75 -16.54
C ARG A 231 24.74 2.86 -16.66
N THR A 232 24.84 3.63 -17.73
CA THR A 232 23.99 4.78 -18.04
C THR A 232 22.64 4.41 -18.64
N GLU A 233 22.51 3.18 -19.17
CA GLU A 233 21.28 2.67 -19.76
C GLU A 233 20.69 1.55 -18.90
N PRO A 234 19.35 1.51 -18.75
CA PRO A 234 18.69 0.42 -18.05
C PRO A 234 18.82 -0.89 -18.84
N PRO A 235 18.95 -2.05 -18.16
CA PRO A 235 19.01 -3.33 -18.85
C PRO A 235 17.69 -3.60 -19.59
N LEU A 236 17.80 -3.87 -20.89
CA LEU A 236 16.69 -4.23 -21.78
C LEU A 236 17.08 -5.46 -22.62
N PRO A 237 17.24 -6.65 -22.01
CA PRO A 237 17.50 -7.88 -22.77
C PRO A 237 16.40 -8.13 -23.80
N ALA A 238 16.78 -8.76 -24.92
CA ALA A 238 15.84 -9.09 -25.99
C ALA A 238 14.71 -9.99 -25.48
N ALA A 239 13.48 -9.66 -25.87
CA ALA A 239 12.27 -10.40 -25.51
C ALA A 239 11.55 -10.86 -26.78
N THR A 240 10.87 -12.01 -26.71
CA THR A 240 10.03 -12.49 -27.81
C THR A 240 8.82 -11.59 -27.99
N SER A 241 8.37 -11.39 -29.23
CA SER A 241 7.14 -10.64 -29.53
C SER A 241 5.99 -11.58 -29.87
N ARG A 242 4.75 -11.15 -29.60
CA ARG A 242 3.52 -11.87 -29.93
C ARG A 242 2.71 -11.11 -30.99
N PRO A 243 1.94 -11.81 -31.85
CA PRO A 243 1.04 -11.15 -32.77
C PRO A 243 0.02 -10.28 -32.02
N PRO A 244 -0.25 -9.03 -32.46
CA PRO A 244 -1.17 -8.12 -31.77
C PRO A 244 -2.56 -8.73 -31.55
N ALA A 245 -3.10 -9.42 -32.55
CA ALA A 245 -4.40 -10.09 -32.46
C ALA A 245 -4.44 -11.20 -31.38
N THR A 246 -3.34 -11.91 -31.16
CA THR A 246 -3.22 -12.92 -30.09
C THR A 246 -3.19 -12.26 -28.71
N VAL A 247 -2.47 -11.14 -28.58
CA VAL A 247 -2.43 -10.37 -27.33
C VAL A 247 -3.83 -9.86 -26.98
N ALA A 248 -4.54 -9.26 -27.94
CA ALA A 248 -5.91 -8.76 -27.74
C ALA A 248 -6.89 -9.88 -27.34
N ALA A 249 -6.90 -11.00 -28.08
CA ALA A 249 -7.78 -12.12 -27.79
C ALA A 249 -7.53 -12.75 -26.40
N GLU A 250 -6.27 -12.93 -26.02
CA GLU A 250 -5.91 -13.46 -24.69
C GLU A 250 -6.22 -12.47 -23.56
N THR A 251 -6.02 -11.16 -23.77
CA THR A 251 -6.41 -10.12 -22.82
C THR A 251 -7.91 -10.19 -22.52
N VAL A 252 -8.75 -10.30 -23.55
CA VAL A 252 -10.20 -10.42 -23.39
C VAL A 252 -10.58 -11.70 -22.66
N ARG A 253 -10.06 -12.85 -23.12
CA ARG A 253 -10.37 -14.16 -22.53
C ARG A 253 -10.08 -14.20 -21.02
N VAL A 254 -8.88 -13.75 -20.62
CA VAL A 254 -8.49 -13.78 -19.20
C VAL A 254 -9.26 -12.76 -18.37
N ALA A 255 -9.59 -11.60 -18.94
CA ALA A 255 -10.45 -10.63 -18.28
C ALA A 255 -11.86 -11.17 -18.02
N GLU A 256 -12.45 -11.91 -18.98
CA GLU A 256 -13.75 -12.57 -18.80
C GLU A 256 -13.72 -13.62 -17.69
N GLU A 257 -12.67 -14.45 -17.66
CA GLU A 257 -12.45 -15.43 -16.60
C GLU A 257 -12.32 -14.77 -15.22
N ALA A 258 -11.63 -13.65 -15.13
CA ALA A 258 -11.49 -12.88 -13.89
C ALA A 258 -12.83 -12.33 -13.39
N MET A 259 -13.63 -11.70 -14.27
CA MET A 259 -14.95 -11.18 -13.90
C MET A 259 -15.91 -12.29 -13.50
N HIS A 260 -15.85 -13.44 -14.19
CA HIS A 260 -16.64 -14.61 -13.85
C HIS A 260 -16.28 -15.15 -12.46
N ALA A 261 -14.99 -15.25 -12.15
CA ALA A 261 -14.52 -15.72 -10.85
C ALA A 261 -14.99 -14.81 -9.70
N VAL A 262 -14.96 -13.49 -9.87
CA VAL A 262 -15.53 -12.54 -8.90
C VAL A 262 -17.02 -12.79 -8.70
N GLY A 263 -17.77 -12.99 -9.79
CA GLY A 263 -19.20 -13.32 -9.73
C GLY A 263 -19.50 -14.59 -8.92
N LEU A 264 -18.70 -15.66 -9.12
CA LEU A 264 -18.83 -16.92 -8.40
C LEU A 264 -18.57 -16.78 -6.89
N VAL A 265 -17.59 -15.96 -6.49
CA VAL A 265 -17.34 -15.66 -5.06
C VAL A 265 -18.54 -14.98 -4.44
N LEU A 266 -19.10 -13.97 -5.11
CA LEU A 266 -20.27 -13.25 -4.63
C LEU A 266 -21.48 -14.20 -4.49
N ASP A 267 -21.73 -15.09 -5.47
CA ASP A 267 -22.83 -16.06 -5.41
C ASP A 267 -22.64 -17.08 -4.27
N ALA A 268 -21.42 -17.52 -4.04
CA ALA A 268 -21.11 -18.44 -2.96
C ALA A 268 -21.40 -17.79 -1.60
N TRP A 269 -20.96 -16.55 -1.40
CA TRP A 269 -21.09 -15.87 -0.10
C TRP A 269 -22.47 -15.28 0.15
N THR A 270 -23.30 -15.09 -0.89
CA THR A 270 -24.74 -14.86 -0.71
C THR A 270 -25.44 -16.08 -0.12
N LYS A 271 -25.01 -17.30 -0.48
CA LYS A 271 -25.65 -18.55 -0.05
C LYS A 271 -25.11 -19.05 1.29
N ASP A 272 -23.80 -18.98 1.47
CA ASP A 272 -23.06 -19.51 2.62
C ASP A 272 -21.97 -18.51 3.04
N PRO A 273 -22.33 -17.45 3.79
CA PRO A 273 -21.40 -16.39 4.16
C PRO A 273 -20.36 -16.89 5.18
N PRO A 274 -19.04 -16.78 4.91
CA PRO A 274 -18.03 -17.31 5.82
C PRO A 274 -17.81 -16.40 7.03
N ALA A 275 -17.42 -16.98 8.16
CA ALA A 275 -17.12 -16.22 9.37
C ALA A 275 -15.87 -15.32 9.22
N VAL A 276 -15.91 -14.14 9.85
CA VAL A 276 -14.78 -13.22 9.97
C VAL A 276 -13.88 -13.70 11.12
N LEU A 277 -12.59 -13.93 10.83
CA LEU A 277 -11.63 -14.29 11.86
C LEU A 277 -11.43 -13.14 12.87
N ARG A 278 -10.91 -13.44 14.06
CA ARG A 278 -10.49 -12.40 15.02
C ARG A 278 -9.46 -11.42 14.46
N SER A 279 -8.66 -11.85 13.48
CA SER A 279 -7.72 -10.98 12.75
C SER A 279 -8.41 -10.07 11.73
N GLY A 280 -9.71 -10.24 11.49
CA GLY A 280 -10.48 -9.52 10.48
C GLY A 280 -10.43 -10.15 9.09
N GLY A 281 -9.70 -11.25 8.89
CA GLY A 281 -9.57 -11.93 7.60
C GLY A 281 -10.50 -13.13 7.40
N LEU A 282 -10.29 -13.87 6.31
CA LEU A 282 -10.99 -15.09 5.92
C LEU A 282 -10.30 -16.35 6.45
N GLY A 283 -11.09 -17.32 6.93
CA GLY A 283 -10.61 -18.64 7.35
C GLY A 283 -9.95 -19.47 6.24
N VAL A 284 -8.96 -20.29 6.60
CA VAL A 284 -8.29 -21.20 5.63
C VAL A 284 -9.26 -22.22 5.05
N ARG A 285 -10.21 -22.70 5.87
CA ARG A 285 -11.26 -23.63 5.42
C ARG A 285 -12.14 -22.98 4.34
N ASP A 286 -12.63 -21.78 4.62
CA ASP A 286 -13.51 -21.04 3.72
C ASP A 286 -12.79 -20.66 2.42
N LEU A 287 -11.51 -20.27 2.52
CA LEU A 287 -10.67 -20.03 1.34
C LEU A 287 -10.50 -21.29 0.48
N ARG A 288 -10.37 -22.48 1.07
CA ARG A 288 -10.31 -23.75 0.31
C ARG A 288 -11.65 -24.08 -0.34
N GLN A 289 -12.77 -23.76 0.30
CA GLN A 289 -14.10 -23.93 -0.28
C GLN A 289 -14.27 -23.01 -1.51
N VAL A 290 -13.84 -21.75 -1.41
CA VAL A 290 -13.78 -20.84 -2.56
C VAL A 290 -12.85 -21.39 -3.65
N ALA A 291 -11.65 -21.86 -3.30
CA ALA A 291 -10.72 -22.44 -4.26
C ALA A 291 -11.30 -23.65 -5.00
N SER A 292 -12.02 -24.52 -4.29
CA SER A 292 -12.73 -25.66 -4.89
C SER A 292 -13.86 -25.20 -5.81
N ALA A 293 -14.64 -24.19 -5.42
CA ALA A 293 -15.72 -23.65 -6.25
C ALA A 293 -15.22 -22.95 -7.53
N LEU A 294 -14.02 -22.36 -7.47
CA LEU A 294 -13.35 -21.75 -8.60
C LEU A 294 -12.51 -22.73 -9.43
N GLU A 295 -12.38 -23.99 -9.00
CA GLU A 295 -11.46 -24.99 -9.57
C GLU A 295 -10.02 -24.45 -9.72
N ALA A 296 -9.56 -23.69 -8.71
CA ALA A 296 -8.32 -22.93 -8.77
C ALA A 296 -7.42 -23.19 -7.56
N SER A 297 -6.17 -22.71 -7.63
CA SER A 297 -5.25 -22.74 -6.48
C SER A 297 -5.74 -21.82 -5.35
N SER A 298 -5.34 -22.10 -4.11
CA SER A 298 -5.67 -21.22 -2.98
C SER A 298 -5.13 -19.80 -3.15
N ALA A 299 -4.00 -19.62 -3.85
CA ALA A 299 -3.46 -18.30 -4.17
C ALA A 299 -4.36 -17.54 -5.16
N ARG A 300 -4.85 -18.22 -6.20
CA ARG A 300 -5.80 -17.63 -7.17
C ARG A 300 -7.13 -17.28 -6.49
N ALA A 301 -7.64 -18.17 -5.63
CA ALA A 301 -8.84 -17.91 -4.84
C ALA A 301 -8.66 -16.69 -3.91
N ALA A 302 -7.52 -16.60 -3.21
CA ALA A 302 -7.21 -15.46 -2.35
C ALA A 302 -7.17 -14.16 -3.14
N PHE A 303 -6.54 -14.16 -4.31
CA PHE A 303 -6.51 -13.00 -5.20
C PHE A 303 -7.91 -12.56 -5.66
N VAL A 304 -8.79 -13.49 -6.05
CA VAL A 304 -10.16 -13.17 -6.48
C VAL A 304 -10.99 -12.60 -5.31
N VAL A 305 -10.86 -13.17 -4.12
CA VAL A 305 -11.52 -12.66 -2.90
C VAL A 305 -11.00 -11.26 -2.56
N GLU A 306 -9.68 -11.06 -2.59
CA GLU A 306 -9.06 -9.75 -2.37
C GLU A 306 -9.53 -8.72 -3.40
N LEU A 307 -9.67 -9.11 -4.67
CA LEU A 307 -10.17 -8.25 -5.75
C LEU A 307 -11.62 -7.79 -5.50
N ALA A 308 -12.48 -8.70 -5.05
CA ALA A 308 -13.85 -8.36 -4.64
C ALA A 308 -13.86 -7.40 -3.43
N GLY A 309 -12.90 -7.55 -2.50
CA GLY A 309 -12.66 -6.61 -1.40
C GLY A 309 -12.19 -5.24 -1.88
N MET A 310 -11.25 -5.17 -2.83
CA MET A 310 -10.74 -3.92 -3.41
C MET A 310 -11.82 -3.14 -4.17
N LEU A 311 -12.73 -3.85 -4.84
CA LEU A 311 -13.91 -3.28 -5.49
C LEU A 311 -14.97 -2.80 -4.47
N GLY A 312 -14.83 -3.17 -3.19
CA GLY A 312 -15.80 -2.85 -2.15
C GLY A 312 -17.11 -3.63 -2.26
N LEU A 313 -17.10 -4.80 -2.93
CA LEU A 313 -18.29 -5.64 -3.14
C LEU A 313 -18.58 -6.57 -1.95
N LEU A 314 -17.63 -6.67 -1.01
CA LEU A 314 -17.71 -7.52 0.17
C LEU A 314 -17.80 -6.66 1.42
N GLY A 315 -18.65 -7.09 2.36
CA GLY A 315 -18.82 -6.42 3.62
C GLY A 315 -18.94 -7.30 4.83
N HIS A 316 -18.93 -6.63 5.98
CA HIS A 316 -19.03 -7.29 7.26
C HIS A 316 -20.44 -7.28 7.73
N PHE A 317 -20.71 -8.36 8.43
CA PHE A 317 -22.03 -8.54 8.85
C PHE A 317 -22.22 -9.17 10.19
N HIS A 318 -22.84 -8.39 11.07
CA HIS A 318 -22.90 -8.68 12.48
C HIS A 318 -24.27 -9.26 12.81
N ASP A 319 -24.25 -10.50 13.26
CA ASP A 319 -25.37 -11.16 13.88
C ASP A 319 -25.07 -11.48 15.35
N VAL A 320 -25.97 -12.23 15.99
CA VAL A 320 -25.81 -12.64 17.39
C VAL A 320 -24.74 -13.72 17.58
N ASP A 321 -24.39 -14.45 16.51
CA ASP A 321 -23.43 -15.56 16.52
C ASP A 321 -22.00 -15.09 16.14
N GLY A 322 -21.86 -13.88 15.59
CA GLY A 322 -20.58 -13.24 15.32
C GLY A 322 -20.62 -12.28 14.14
N SER A 323 -19.49 -12.19 13.45
CA SER A 323 -19.36 -11.40 12.22
C SER A 323 -19.09 -12.34 11.05
N VAL A 324 -19.83 -12.19 9.95
CA VAL A 324 -19.64 -12.94 8.71
C VAL A 324 -19.32 -12.00 7.55
N TRP A 325 -18.68 -12.53 6.53
CA TRP A 325 -18.50 -11.85 5.25
C TRP A 325 -19.70 -12.11 4.35
N ALA A 326 -20.24 -11.08 3.74
CA ALA A 326 -21.28 -11.23 2.72
C ALA A 326 -21.21 -10.09 1.68
N PRO A 327 -21.77 -10.28 0.48
CA PRO A 327 -21.85 -9.21 -0.52
C PRO A 327 -22.63 -8.00 0.00
N VAL A 328 -22.21 -6.79 -0.40
CA VAL A 328 -22.97 -5.55 -0.17
C VAL A 328 -24.03 -5.35 -1.24
N ALA A 329 -24.94 -4.38 -1.06
CA ALA A 329 -26.02 -4.11 -2.03
C ALA A 329 -25.47 -3.73 -3.42
N GLU A 330 -24.38 -2.94 -3.44
CA GLU A 330 -23.71 -2.49 -4.66
C GLU A 330 -23.07 -3.63 -5.46
N ALA A 331 -22.99 -4.86 -4.91
CA ALA A 331 -22.58 -6.03 -5.66
C ALA A 331 -23.61 -6.44 -6.73
N GLU A 332 -24.89 -6.12 -6.54
CA GLU A 332 -25.92 -6.33 -7.56
C GLU A 332 -25.75 -5.31 -8.71
N ASP A 333 -25.57 -4.03 -8.38
CA ASP A 333 -25.30 -2.98 -9.37
C ASP A 333 -24.08 -3.31 -10.22
N TRP A 334 -22.97 -3.76 -9.59
CA TRP A 334 -21.78 -4.18 -10.30
C TRP A 334 -22.06 -5.35 -11.26
N ARG A 335 -22.96 -6.28 -10.92
CA ARG A 335 -23.28 -7.43 -11.79
C ARG A 335 -24.04 -7.03 -13.04
N GLU A 336 -24.92 -6.04 -12.93
CA GLU A 336 -25.75 -5.56 -14.03
C GLU A 336 -24.96 -4.72 -15.05
N GLU A 337 -23.78 -4.22 -14.68
CA GLU A 337 -22.95 -3.44 -15.58
C GLU A 337 -22.37 -4.24 -16.77
N PRO A 338 -22.21 -3.60 -17.94
CA PRO A 338 -21.52 -4.21 -19.07
C PRO A 338 -20.11 -4.66 -18.70
N MET A 339 -19.70 -5.83 -19.20
CA MET A 339 -18.40 -6.42 -18.88
C MET A 339 -17.20 -5.47 -19.09
N PRO A 340 -17.12 -4.66 -20.17
CA PRO A 340 -16.02 -3.70 -20.32
C PRO A 340 -15.94 -2.66 -19.20
N THR A 341 -17.08 -2.20 -18.70
CA THR A 341 -17.18 -1.26 -17.56
C THR A 341 -16.70 -1.92 -16.27
N ARG A 342 -17.16 -3.15 -16.01
CA ARG A 342 -16.73 -3.93 -14.84
C ARG A 342 -15.23 -4.17 -14.86
N TRP A 343 -14.69 -4.54 -16.02
CA TRP A 343 -13.25 -4.75 -16.20
C TRP A 343 -12.46 -3.46 -15.93
N ALA A 344 -12.85 -2.34 -16.53
CA ALA A 344 -12.19 -1.05 -16.34
C ALA A 344 -12.14 -0.63 -14.86
N ARG A 345 -13.27 -0.76 -14.13
CA ARG A 345 -13.32 -0.53 -12.68
C ARG A 345 -12.42 -1.47 -11.90
N THR A 346 -12.38 -2.75 -12.28
CA THR A 346 -11.60 -3.77 -11.58
C THR A 346 -10.11 -3.56 -11.71
N VAL A 347 -9.60 -3.26 -12.91
CA VAL A 347 -8.17 -3.00 -13.10
C VAL A 347 -7.74 -1.69 -12.43
N ARG A 348 -8.61 -0.67 -12.41
CA ARG A 348 -8.38 0.58 -11.67
C ARG A 348 -8.31 0.34 -10.17
N ALA A 349 -9.30 -0.38 -9.60
CA ALA A 349 -9.33 -0.73 -8.18
C ALA A 349 -8.09 -1.51 -7.76
N TRP A 350 -7.63 -2.48 -8.57
CA TRP A 350 -6.40 -3.23 -8.29
C TRP A 350 -5.14 -2.36 -8.36
N LEU A 351 -5.02 -1.51 -9.39
CA LEU A 351 -3.85 -0.65 -9.58
C LEU A 351 -3.71 0.40 -8.46
N ASP A 352 -4.84 0.91 -7.98
CA ASP A 352 -4.90 1.98 -6.99
C ASP A 352 -4.91 1.44 -5.54
N SER A 353 -5.22 0.16 -5.36
CA SER A 353 -5.34 -0.46 -4.04
C SER A 353 -3.99 -0.58 -3.30
N PRO A 354 -3.93 -0.30 -1.99
CA PRO A 354 -2.77 -0.58 -1.15
C PRO A 354 -2.65 -2.06 -0.78
N ARG A 355 -3.64 -2.91 -1.11
CA ARG A 355 -3.66 -4.32 -0.68
C ARG A 355 -2.61 -5.15 -1.43
N THR A 356 -2.09 -6.19 -0.79
CA THR A 356 -1.02 -7.08 -1.30
C THR A 356 -1.45 -8.55 -1.34
N PRO A 357 -2.37 -8.93 -2.27
CA PRO A 357 -2.96 -10.28 -2.29
C PRO A 357 -1.93 -11.40 -2.42
N TRP A 358 -0.83 -11.16 -3.15
CA TRP A 358 0.28 -12.10 -3.27
C TRP A 358 0.94 -12.51 -1.95
N LEU A 359 0.68 -11.80 -0.84
CA LEU A 359 1.12 -12.18 0.50
C LEU A 359 0.10 -13.03 1.26
N ALA A 360 -1.14 -13.16 0.78
CA ALA A 360 -2.16 -14.00 1.41
C ALA A 360 -1.71 -15.48 1.35
N GLY A 361 -1.85 -16.19 2.47
CA GLY A 361 -1.36 -17.56 2.64
C GLY A 361 0.14 -17.68 2.96
N SER A 362 0.91 -16.59 2.89
CA SER A 362 2.30 -16.56 3.37
C SER A 362 2.38 -16.42 4.90
N ARG A 363 3.56 -16.70 5.47
CA ARG A 363 3.83 -16.47 6.89
C ARG A 363 4.70 -15.23 7.09
N THR A 364 4.43 -14.49 8.16
CA THR A 364 5.29 -13.41 8.64
C THR A 364 6.60 -13.96 9.22
N ASP A 365 7.57 -13.09 9.48
CA ASP A 365 8.83 -13.45 10.15
C ASP A 365 8.61 -14.08 11.55
N LYS A 366 7.47 -13.77 12.18
CA LYS A 366 7.02 -14.36 13.46
C LYS A 366 6.27 -15.68 13.29
N GLY A 367 6.19 -16.21 12.07
CA GLY A 367 5.49 -17.45 11.73
C GLY A 367 3.97 -17.34 11.63
N VAL A 368 3.36 -16.17 11.81
CA VAL A 368 1.90 -15.98 11.72
C VAL A 368 1.44 -16.04 10.27
N LEU A 369 0.40 -16.84 9.98
CA LEU A 369 -0.21 -16.95 8.64
C LEU A 369 -1.03 -15.69 8.32
N ARG A 370 -0.87 -15.16 7.11
CA ARG A 370 -1.66 -14.02 6.61
C ARG A 370 -2.93 -14.51 5.94
N ALA A 371 -4.09 -14.09 6.44
CA ALA A 371 -5.38 -14.44 5.86
C ALA A 371 -5.77 -13.45 4.75
N ALA A 372 -6.55 -13.91 3.76
CA ALA A 372 -7.16 -12.99 2.79
C ALA A 372 -8.13 -12.04 3.50
N LEU A 373 -8.29 -10.83 2.99
CA LEU A 373 -9.07 -9.70 3.54
C LEU A 373 -8.59 -9.16 4.89
N GLU A 374 -7.49 -9.69 5.43
CA GLU A 374 -6.92 -9.18 6.67
C GLU A 374 -6.41 -7.73 6.49
N PRO A 375 -6.57 -6.85 7.50
CA PRO A 375 -6.08 -5.46 7.42
C PRO A 375 -4.57 -5.35 7.20
N ASP A 376 -3.78 -6.28 7.74
CA ASP A 376 -2.30 -6.29 7.67
C ASP A 376 -1.73 -6.51 6.25
N LEU A 377 -2.60 -6.84 5.28
CA LEU A 377 -2.25 -6.93 3.86
C LEU A 377 -2.24 -5.57 3.15
N GLU A 378 -2.54 -4.46 3.83
CA GLU A 378 -2.44 -3.12 3.28
C GLU A 378 -1.03 -2.52 3.43
N ARG A 379 -0.47 -2.09 2.31
CA ARG A 379 0.86 -1.48 2.19
C ARG A 379 0.79 -0.26 1.28
N ALA A 380 1.12 0.91 1.82
CA ALA A 380 1.14 2.16 1.05
C ALA A 380 2.02 2.11 -0.21
N TRP A 381 3.06 1.26 -0.22
CA TRP A 381 3.95 1.09 -1.36
C TRP A 381 3.42 0.13 -2.45
N ALA A 382 2.33 -0.61 -2.22
CA ALA A 382 1.83 -1.60 -3.17
C ALA A 382 1.36 -0.97 -4.49
N SER A 383 0.50 0.05 -4.43
CA SER A 383 0.01 0.77 -5.62
C SER A 383 1.15 1.38 -6.46
N PRO A 384 2.08 2.17 -5.90
CA PRO A 384 3.17 2.74 -6.70
C PRO A 384 4.11 1.66 -7.24
N LEU A 385 4.30 0.53 -6.54
CA LEU A 385 5.08 -0.58 -7.07
C LEU A 385 4.40 -1.24 -8.27
N ARG A 386 3.09 -1.51 -8.22
CA ARG A 386 2.34 -2.07 -9.37
C ARG A 386 2.48 -1.20 -10.61
N ARG A 387 2.25 0.12 -10.47
CA ARG A 387 2.45 1.07 -11.57
C ARG A 387 3.86 1.01 -12.11
N ARG A 388 4.88 1.07 -11.24
CA ARG A 388 6.28 1.03 -11.66
C ARG A 388 6.64 -0.25 -12.42
N VAL A 389 6.15 -1.41 -11.97
CA VAL A 389 6.39 -2.69 -12.65
C VAL A 389 5.75 -2.68 -14.03
N LEU A 390 4.50 -2.24 -14.16
CA LEU A 390 3.81 -2.18 -15.45
C LEU A 390 4.40 -1.12 -16.40
N GLU A 391 4.77 0.05 -15.89
CA GLU A 391 5.54 1.08 -16.61
C GLU A 391 6.88 0.53 -17.11
N SER A 392 7.58 -0.26 -16.29
CA SER A 392 8.85 -0.88 -16.69
C SER A 392 8.66 -1.83 -17.88
N VAL A 393 7.55 -2.56 -17.95
CA VAL A 393 7.25 -3.42 -19.11
C VAL A 393 7.05 -2.59 -20.39
N ARG A 394 6.59 -1.33 -20.30
CA ARG A 394 6.46 -0.44 -21.48
C ARG A 394 7.79 -0.06 -22.11
N ALA A 395 8.91 -0.23 -21.40
CA ALA A 395 10.24 0.05 -21.94
C ALA A 395 10.64 -0.91 -23.07
N TRP A 396 9.99 -2.07 -23.18
CA TRP A 396 10.15 -2.98 -24.31
C TRP A 396 9.26 -2.57 -25.49
N PRO A 397 9.62 -2.97 -26.73
CA PRO A 397 8.76 -2.77 -27.90
C PRO A 397 7.34 -3.30 -27.70
N GLU A 398 6.37 -2.76 -28.44
CA GLU A 398 5.00 -3.23 -28.35
C GLU A 398 4.90 -4.74 -28.62
N HIS A 399 4.03 -5.40 -27.85
CA HIS A 399 3.79 -6.84 -27.90
C HIS A 399 4.98 -7.72 -27.50
N ALA A 400 6.06 -7.15 -26.95
CA ALA A 400 7.14 -7.90 -26.34
C ALA A 400 6.71 -8.58 -25.03
N VAL A 401 7.32 -9.73 -24.75
CA VAL A 401 7.07 -10.58 -23.57
C VAL A 401 8.37 -10.72 -22.76
N PRO A 402 8.77 -9.68 -22.00
CA PRO A 402 9.92 -9.80 -21.12
C PRO A 402 9.61 -10.75 -19.96
N ASP A 403 10.58 -11.55 -19.54
CA ASP A 403 10.42 -12.37 -18.33
C ASP A 403 10.53 -11.51 -17.05
N ALA A 404 10.11 -12.08 -15.92
CA ALA A 404 10.11 -11.34 -14.66
C ALA A 404 11.51 -10.96 -14.16
N ALA A 405 12.56 -11.70 -14.53
CA ALA A 405 13.93 -11.39 -14.14
C ALA A 405 14.44 -10.16 -14.90
N ALA A 406 14.12 -10.05 -16.19
CA ALA A 406 14.39 -8.90 -17.04
C ALA A 406 13.65 -7.65 -16.53
N VAL A 407 12.36 -7.77 -16.24
CA VAL A 407 11.56 -6.66 -15.66
C VAL A 407 12.13 -6.25 -14.30
N HIS A 408 12.45 -7.21 -13.43
CA HIS A 408 13.06 -6.92 -12.13
C HIS A 408 14.40 -6.20 -12.26
N ALA A 409 15.28 -6.62 -13.17
CA ALA A 409 16.55 -5.95 -13.41
C ALA A 409 16.35 -4.50 -13.87
N HIS A 410 15.35 -4.25 -14.71
CA HIS A 410 14.97 -2.92 -15.17
C HIS A 410 14.40 -2.04 -14.05
N VAL A 411 13.50 -2.58 -13.21
CA VAL A 411 12.97 -1.89 -12.02
C VAL A 411 14.09 -1.60 -11.03
N ALA A 412 14.96 -2.57 -10.74
CA ALA A 412 16.08 -2.42 -9.84
C ALA A 412 17.07 -1.35 -10.32
N TRP A 413 17.22 -1.16 -11.63
CA TRP A 413 18.00 -0.05 -12.17
C TRP A 413 17.36 1.31 -11.84
N HIS A 414 16.03 1.45 -11.88
CA HIS A 414 15.31 2.71 -11.58
C HIS A 414 15.11 2.98 -10.08
N THR A 415 15.30 1.97 -9.23
CA THR A 415 15.17 2.09 -7.76
C THR A 415 16.34 1.40 -7.07
N ALA A 416 17.58 1.75 -7.45
CA ALA A 416 18.77 1.00 -7.07
C ALA A 416 18.95 0.84 -5.55
N ARG A 417 18.51 1.84 -4.78
CA ARG A 417 18.58 1.82 -3.31
C ARG A 417 17.45 1.00 -2.65
N ALA A 418 16.33 0.83 -3.34
CA ALA A 418 15.10 0.23 -2.80
C ALA A 418 14.48 -0.77 -3.80
N ALA A 419 15.32 -1.59 -4.43
CA ALA A 419 14.87 -2.57 -5.40
C ALA A 419 13.85 -3.54 -4.75
N PRO A 420 12.67 -3.73 -5.36
CA PRO A 420 11.70 -4.69 -4.85
C PRO A 420 12.23 -6.11 -5.02
N PRO A 421 11.82 -7.07 -4.16
CA PRO A 421 12.21 -8.46 -4.35
C PRO A 421 11.63 -9.00 -5.66
N LEU A 422 12.39 -9.87 -6.34
CA LEU A 422 11.96 -10.53 -7.58
C LEU A 422 10.59 -11.22 -7.44
N SER A 423 10.32 -11.83 -6.29
CA SER A 423 9.03 -12.49 -6.02
C SER A 423 7.83 -11.53 -6.03
N ALA A 424 8.02 -10.27 -5.61
CA ALA A 424 6.96 -9.26 -5.70
C ALA A 424 6.74 -8.81 -7.14
N VAL A 425 7.80 -8.65 -7.93
CA VAL A 425 7.69 -8.33 -9.36
C VAL A 425 6.96 -9.44 -10.11
N GLN A 426 7.36 -10.70 -9.89
CA GLN A 426 6.69 -11.87 -10.48
C GLN A 426 5.21 -11.90 -10.11
N ALA A 427 4.88 -11.74 -8.82
CA ALA A 427 3.50 -11.79 -8.38
C ALA A 427 2.64 -10.68 -8.98
N ILE A 428 3.17 -9.47 -9.14
CA ILE A 428 2.45 -8.36 -9.80
C ILE A 428 2.21 -8.67 -11.29
N LEU A 429 3.19 -9.25 -11.99
CA LEU A 429 3.04 -9.67 -13.38
C LEU A 429 2.00 -10.78 -13.52
N ASP A 430 1.99 -11.74 -12.58
CA ASP A 430 1.00 -12.83 -12.55
C ASP A 430 -0.41 -12.28 -12.27
N GLU A 431 -0.58 -11.40 -11.28
CA GLU A 431 -1.84 -10.73 -11.00
C GLU A 431 -2.33 -9.91 -12.21
N ALA A 432 -1.43 -9.16 -12.85
CA ALA A 432 -1.74 -8.39 -14.05
C ALA A 432 -2.19 -9.28 -15.22
N ALA A 433 -1.47 -10.38 -15.47
CA ALA A 433 -1.87 -11.37 -16.46
C ALA A 433 -3.26 -11.92 -16.13
N THR A 434 -3.52 -12.23 -14.86
CA THR A 434 -4.80 -12.82 -14.47
C THR A 434 -5.98 -11.84 -14.39
N LEU A 435 -5.73 -10.55 -14.61
CA LEU A 435 -6.74 -9.50 -14.82
C LEU A 435 -6.93 -9.18 -16.32
N GLY A 436 -6.15 -9.79 -17.22
CA GLY A 436 -6.13 -9.46 -18.64
C GLY A 436 -5.35 -8.18 -18.96
N LEU A 437 -4.56 -7.62 -18.01
CA LEU A 437 -3.69 -6.49 -18.31
C LEU A 437 -2.55 -6.87 -19.26
N THR A 438 -2.14 -8.14 -19.23
CA THR A 438 -1.29 -8.73 -20.25
C THR A 438 -2.00 -9.88 -20.94
N GLY A 439 -1.86 -9.97 -22.27
CA GLY A 439 -2.38 -11.03 -23.12
C GLY A 439 -1.22 -11.77 -23.78
N ALA A 440 -1.19 -13.10 -23.68
CA ALA A 440 -0.04 -13.91 -24.11
C ALA A 440 1.33 -13.43 -23.57
N GLY A 441 1.34 -12.79 -22.39
CA GLY A 441 2.52 -12.26 -21.72
C GLY A 441 2.94 -10.84 -22.11
N ALA A 442 2.26 -10.19 -23.07
CA ALA A 442 2.54 -8.81 -23.47
C ALA A 442 1.47 -7.85 -22.97
N LEU A 443 1.81 -6.58 -22.72
CA LEU A 443 0.82 -5.55 -22.35
C LEU A 443 -0.21 -5.34 -23.48
N GLY A 444 -1.50 -5.41 -23.13
CA GLY A 444 -2.60 -5.06 -24.03
C GLY A 444 -2.74 -3.54 -24.23
N GLU A 445 -3.42 -3.11 -25.30
CA GLU A 445 -3.67 -1.69 -25.58
C GLU A 445 -4.45 -1.00 -24.45
N PRO A 446 -5.56 -1.56 -23.91
CA PRO A 446 -6.27 -0.97 -22.78
C PRO A 446 -5.38 -0.75 -21.54
N SER A 447 -4.38 -1.61 -21.33
CA SER A 447 -3.43 -1.49 -20.22
C SER A 447 -2.45 -0.33 -20.40
N ARG A 448 -2.05 -0.02 -21.65
CA ARG A 448 -1.21 1.15 -21.94
C ARG A 448 -1.98 2.45 -21.67
N LEU A 449 -3.25 2.51 -22.10
CA LEU A 449 -4.16 3.61 -21.78
C LEU A 449 -4.36 3.78 -20.26
N LEU A 450 -4.47 2.67 -19.52
CA LEU A 450 -4.58 2.69 -18.06
C LEU A 450 -3.38 3.39 -17.41
N LEU A 451 -2.17 3.13 -17.93
CA LEU A 451 -0.92 3.72 -17.48
C LEU A 451 -0.77 5.19 -17.92
N ASP A 452 -1.31 5.55 -19.09
CA ASP A 452 -1.40 6.95 -19.56
C ASP A 452 -2.45 7.78 -18.80
N GLY A 453 -3.17 7.17 -17.85
CA GLY A 453 -4.14 7.86 -16.99
C GLY A 453 -5.55 7.96 -17.59
N ALA A 454 -5.87 7.19 -18.63
CA ALA A 454 -7.18 7.19 -19.28
C ALA A 454 -8.32 6.89 -18.30
N GLY A 455 -9.46 7.56 -18.48
CA GLY A 455 -10.64 7.36 -17.62
C GLY A 455 -11.28 5.98 -17.79
N GLU A 456 -12.09 5.52 -16.83
CA GLU A 456 -12.75 4.20 -16.90
C GLU A 456 -13.58 4.00 -18.18
N LYS A 457 -14.24 5.05 -18.67
CA LYS A 457 -15.03 5.01 -19.92
C LYS A 457 -14.16 4.77 -21.15
N GLU A 458 -12.99 5.40 -21.20
CA GLU A 458 -12.03 5.24 -22.30
C GLU A 458 -11.44 3.83 -22.29
N LEU A 459 -11.09 3.32 -21.10
CA LEU A 459 -10.64 1.94 -20.92
C LEU A 459 -11.69 0.92 -21.35
N ALA A 460 -12.94 1.12 -20.92
CA ALA A 460 -14.05 0.25 -21.29
C ALA A 460 -14.28 0.27 -22.81
N THR A 461 -14.18 1.44 -23.46
CA THR A 461 -14.33 1.58 -24.92
C THR A 461 -13.18 0.88 -25.65
N ALA A 462 -11.95 1.07 -25.20
CA ALA A 462 -10.77 0.44 -25.80
C ALA A 462 -10.87 -1.08 -25.71
N PHE A 463 -11.21 -1.60 -24.51
CA PHE A 463 -11.43 -3.02 -24.27
C PHE A 463 -12.58 -3.57 -25.12
N ALA A 464 -13.71 -2.84 -25.22
CA ALA A 464 -14.89 -3.24 -25.99
C ALA A 464 -14.60 -3.54 -27.47
N ARG A 465 -13.61 -2.88 -28.09
CA ARG A 465 -13.23 -3.10 -29.49
C ARG A 465 -12.68 -4.50 -29.75
N ASP A 466 -12.03 -5.09 -28.76
CA ASP A 466 -11.38 -6.40 -28.88
C ASP A 466 -12.32 -7.56 -28.50
N LEU A 467 -13.52 -7.27 -27.96
CA LEU A 467 -14.46 -8.34 -27.62
C LEU A 467 -15.03 -8.97 -28.88
N PRO A 468 -15.01 -10.31 -28.94
CA PRO A 468 -15.80 -11.02 -29.93
C PRO A 468 -17.29 -10.63 -29.83
N PRO A 469 -18.00 -10.56 -30.97
CA PRO A 469 -19.44 -10.32 -30.96
C PRO A 469 -20.15 -11.39 -30.13
N SER A 470 -21.17 -10.99 -29.39
CA SER A 470 -22.00 -11.94 -28.65
C SER A 470 -22.88 -12.76 -29.59
N VAL A 471 -23.16 -13.98 -29.19
CA VAL A 471 -24.07 -14.92 -29.87
C VAL A 471 -25.24 -15.21 -28.94
N ASP A 472 -26.45 -15.12 -29.47
CA ASP A 472 -27.70 -15.40 -28.75
C ASP A 472 -28.16 -16.87 -28.89
N GLU A 473 -27.45 -17.66 -29.70
CA GLU A 473 -27.86 -18.99 -30.13
C GLU A 473 -26.99 -20.12 -29.57
N ILE A 474 -27.61 -21.27 -29.28
CA ILE A 474 -26.95 -22.52 -28.86
C ILE A 474 -27.33 -23.69 -29.78
N PHE A 475 -26.39 -24.60 -30.02
CA PHE A 475 -26.65 -25.88 -30.68
C PHE A 475 -26.83 -26.99 -29.64
N VAL A 476 -28.05 -27.51 -29.49
CA VAL A 476 -28.35 -28.59 -28.52
C VAL A 476 -28.32 -29.94 -29.22
N GLN A 477 -27.52 -30.87 -28.68
CA GLN A 477 -27.27 -32.19 -29.25
C GLN A 477 -28.04 -33.30 -28.50
N GLY A 478 -28.24 -34.44 -29.16
CA GLY A 478 -29.05 -35.55 -28.63
C GLY A 478 -28.47 -36.27 -27.41
N ASP A 479 -27.20 -36.04 -27.09
CA ASP A 479 -26.49 -36.54 -25.90
C ASP A 479 -26.56 -35.57 -24.71
N LEU A 480 -27.47 -34.59 -24.77
CA LEU A 480 -27.69 -33.55 -23.76
C LEU A 480 -26.51 -32.57 -23.64
N SER A 481 -25.62 -32.51 -24.62
CA SER A 481 -24.62 -31.44 -24.73
C SER A 481 -25.18 -30.23 -25.50
N GLY A 482 -24.61 -29.07 -25.24
CA GLY A 482 -24.93 -27.81 -25.89
C GLY A 482 -23.66 -27.05 -26.26
N ILE A 483 -23.60 -26.51 -27.47
CA ILE A 483 -22.43 -25.77 -27.98
C ILE A 483 -22.86 -24.35 -28.35
N VAL A 484 -22.24 -23.34 -27.74
CA VAL A 484 -22.37 -21.95 -28.15
C VAL A 484 -21.16 -21.57 -29.01
N PRO A 485 -21.34 -21.17 -30.28
CA PRO A 485 -20.25 -20.96 -31.25
C PRO A 485 -19.55 -19.61 -31.06
N GLY A 486 -19.36 -19.18 -29.82
CA GLY A 486 -18.78 -17.89 -29.47
C GLY A 486 -19.15 -17.45 -28.06
N ARG A 487 -18.97 -16.16 -27.80
CA ARG A 487 -19.31 -15.55 -26.52
C ARG A 487 -20.83 -15.46 -26.37
N PRO A 488 -21.47 -16.08 -25.36
CA PRO A 488 -22.91 -15.96 -25.18
C PRO A 488 -23.29 -14.51 -24.85
N SER A 489 -24.44 -14.05 -25.33
CA SER A 489 -25.05 -12.81 -24.82
C SER A 489 -25.40 -12.93 -23.33
N ALA A 490 -25.65 -11.79 -22.68
CA ALA A 490 -25.98 -11.79 -21.24
C ALA A 490 -27.22 -12.65 -20.93
N ALA A 491 -28.23 -12.61 -21.79
CA ALA A 491 -29.45 -13.40 -21.65
C ALA A 491 -29.18 -14.90 -21.80
N LEU A 492 -28.43 -15.31 -22.84
CA LEU A 492 -28.05 -16.71 -23.04
C LEU A 492 -27.17 -17.20 -21.89
N ALA A 493 -26.17 -16.43 -21.47
CA ALA A 493 -25.28 -16.79 -20.37
C ALA A 493 -26.04 -17.04 -19.06
N ALA A 494 -27.02 -16.19 -18.71
CA ALA A 494 -27.85 -16.34 -17.52
C ALA A 494 -28.73 -17.60 -17.58
N LEU A 495 -29.30 -17.90 -18.74
CA LEU A 495 -30.06 -19.15 -18.96
C LEU A 495 -29.16 -20.38 -18.79
N LEU A 496 -27.97 -20.38 -19.39
CA LEU A 496 -27.03 -21.50 -19.30
C LEU A 496 -26.51 -21.68 -17.88
N ALA A 497 -26.16 -20.61 -17.17
CA ALA A 497 -25.68 -20.68 -15.79
C ALA A 497 -26.70 -21.31 -14.83
N THR A 498 -28.00 -21.10 -15.08
CA THR A 498 -29.07 -21.66 -14.25
C THR A 498 -29.44 -23.08 -14.66
N SER A 499 -29.36 -23.43 -15.95
CA SER A 499 -29.91 -24.68 -16.50
C SER A 499 -28.89 -25.72 -17.00
N THR A 500 -27.60 -25.39 -17.04
CA THR A 500 -26.54 -26.28 -17.58
C THR A 500 -25.28 -26.29 -16.72
N ASP A 501 -24.52 -27.38 -16.78
CA ASP A 501 -23.18 -27.47 -16.21
C ASP A 501 -22.14 -27.25 -17.32
N VAL A 502 -21.14 -26.41 -17.07
CA VAL A 502 -20.13 -26.05 -18.09
C VAL A 502 -19.07 -27.15 -18.18
N GLU A 503 -18.87 -27.72 -19.37
CA GLU A 503 -17.82 -28.73 -19.62
C GLU A 503 -16.52 -28.10 -20.14
N SER A 504 -16.62 -27.06 -20.99
CA SER A 504 -15.44 -26.39 -21.55
C SER A 504 -15.74 -24.94 -21.90
N ARG A 505 -14.77 -24.04 -21.66
CA ARG A 505 -14.81 -22.60 -21.96
C ARG A 505 -13.77 -22.20 -23.02
N GLY A 506 -13.46 -23.11 -23.95
CA GLY A 506 -12.53 -22.85 -25.05
C GLY A 506 -13.08 -21.88 -26.11
N ALA A 507 -12.67 -22.04 -27.37
CA ALA A 507 -13.17 -21.22 -28.48
C ALA A 507 -14.70 -21.29 -28.68
N ALA A 508 -15.34 -22.36 -28.20
CA ALA A 508 -16.78 -22.51 -28.08
C ALA A 508 -17.13 -22.95 -26.66
N LEU A 509 -18.16 -22.33 -26.07
CA LEU A 509 -18.66 -22.73 -24.76
C LEU A 509 -19.46 -24.03 -24.92
N THR A 510 -18.97 -25.10 -24.29
CA THR A 510 -19.63 -26.39 -24.26
C THR A 510 -20.25 -26.60 -22.88
N VAL A 511 -21.53 -26.94 -22.88
CA VAL A 511 -22.34 -27.14 -21.67
C VAL A 511 -23.06 -28.48 -21.74
N ARG A 512 -23.47 -29.00 -20.60
CA ARG A 512 -24.26 -30.22 -20.49
C ARG A 512 -25.51 -29.98 -19.65
N PHE A 513 -26.63 -30.52 -20.11
CA PHE A 513 -27.87 -30.57 -19.36
C PHE A 513 -27.92 -31.83 -18.50
N THR A 514 -28.12 -31.66 -17.19
CA THR A 514 -28.20 -32.75 -16.21
C THR A 514 -29.47 -32.60 -15.37
N ALA A 515 -29.93 -33.67 -14.71
CA ALA A 515 -31.08 -33.56 -13.80
C ALA A 515 -30.82 -32.53 -12.68
N THR A 516 -29.57 -32.39 -12.23
CA THR A 516 -29.15 -31.42 -11.21
C THR A 516 -29.20 -29.99 -11.77
N SER A 517 -28.71 -29.75 -12.99
CA SER A 517 -28.74 -28.44 -13.62
C SER A 517 -30.17 -27.98 -13.92
N ILE A 518 -31.04 -28.89 -14.35
CA ILE A 518 -32.47 -28.60 -14.55
C ILE A 518 -33.14 -28.30 -13.20
N ARG A 519 -32.84 -29.07 -12.15
CA ARG A 519 -33.37 -28.81 -10.80
C ARG A 519 -32.98 -27.42 -10.30
N ARG A 520 -31.71 -27.03 -10.50
CA ARG A 520 -31.22 -25.68 -10.18
C ARG A 520 -32.03 -24.59 -10.89
N ALA A 521 -32.39 -24.78 -12.16
CA ALA A 521 -33.26 -23.85 -12.87
C ALA A 521 -34.66 -23.78 -12.21
N LEU A 522 -35.27 -24.92 -11.86
CA LEU A 522 -36.58 -24.95 -11.21
C LEU A 522 -36.56 -24.32 -9.79
N ASP A 523 -35.49 -24.54 -9.03
CA ASP A 523 -35.28 -23.95 -7.70
C ASP A 523 -35.17 -22.41 -7.75
N SER A 524 -34.76 -21.85 -8.89
CA SER A 524 -34.75 -20.39 -9.11
C SER A 524 -36.13 -19.79 -9.44
N GLY A 525 -37.18 -20.62 -9.48
CA GLY A 525 -38.56 -20.19 -9.75
C GLY A 525 -39.02 -20.32 -11.21
N LEU A 526 -38.17 -20.84 -12.11
CA LEU A 526 -38.57 -21.15 -13.49
C LEU A 526 -39.50 -22.38 -13.53
N THR A 527 -40.54 -22.33 -14.36
CA THR A 527 -41.37 -23.51 -14.64
C THR A 527 -40.75 -24.35 -15.76
N ALA A 528 -41.08 -25.65 -15.80
CA ALA A 528 -40.62 -26.55 -16.87
C ALA A 528 -40.99 -26.04 -18.27
N GLN A 529 -42.21 -25.51 -18.43
CA GLN A 529 -42.67 -24.95 -19.69
C GLN A 529 -41.90 -23.67 -20.05
N ALA A 530 -41.71 -22.75 -19.10
CA ALA A 530 -40.95 -21.53 -19.34
C ALA A 530 -39.48 -21.82 -19.71
N LEU A 531 -38.88 -22.85 -19.09
CA LEU A 531 -37.53 -23.30 -19.44
C LEU A 531 -37.47 -23.88 -20.86
N LEU A 532 -38.43 -24.72 -21.24
CA LEU A 532 -38.54 -25.25 -22.60
C LEU A 532 -38.70 -24.14 -23.63
N ASP A 533 -39.57 -23.16 -23.37
CA ASP A 533 -39.85 -22.07 -24.29
C ASP A 533 -38.62 -21.18 -24.48
N ARG A 534 -37.91 -20.84 -23.39
CA ARG A 534 -36.64 -20.10 -23.47
C ARG A 534 -35.56 -20.87 -24.21
N LEU A 535 -35.42 -22.18 -23.96
CA LEU A 535 -34.44 -23.00 -24.68
C LEU A 535 -34.78 -23.13 -26.16
N ARG A 536 -36.07 -23.17 -26.54
CA ARG A 536 -36.49 -23.16 -27.95
C ARG A 536 -36.19 -21.83 -28.63
N GLU A 537 -36.32 -20.72 -27.91
CA GLU A 537 -36.03 -19.37 -28.44
C GLU A 537 -34.55 -19.21 -28.79
N VAL A 538 -33.64 -19.74 -27.96
CA VAL A 538 -32.19 -19.63 -28.18
C VAL A 538 -31.58 -20.80 -28.96
N SER A 539 -32.28 -21.91 -29.12
CA SER A 539 -31.72 -23.09 -29.79
C SER A 539 -31.79 -22.96 -31.31
N ARG A 540 -30.65 -23.11 -31.97
CA ARG A 540 -30.56 -23.11 -33.45
C ARG A 540 -31.19 -24.32 -34.11
N THR A 541 -31.30 -25.41 -33.36
CA THR A 541 -31.90 -26.68 -33.78
C THR A 541 -33.15 -26.95 -32.94
N PRO A 542 -34.13 -27.73 -33.44
CA PRO A 542 -35.22 -28.22 -32.59
C PRO A 542 -34.64 -28.92 -31.36
N LEU A 543 -35.26 -28.71 -30.19
CA LEU A 543 -34.80 -29.34 -28.95
C LEU A 543 -34.88 -30.87 -29.08
N PRO A 544 -33.81 -31.61 -28.76
CA PRO A 544 -33.83 -33.06 -28.79
C PRO A 544 -34.84 -33.62 -27.79
N GLN A 545 -35.58 -34.66 -28.21
CA GLN A 545 -36.56 -35.34 -27.37
C GLN A 545 -35.99 -35.80 -26.00
N PRO A 546 -34.73 -36.27 -25.87
CA PRO A 546 -34.13 -36.58 -24.58
C PRO A 546 -34.10 -35.41 -23.59
N LEU A 547 -33.85 -34.19 -24.07
CA LEU A 547 -33.82 -32.99 -23.22
C LEU A 547 -35.23 -32.62 -22.75
N GLU A 548 -36.23 -32.71 -23.64
CA GLU A 548 -37.63 -32.47 -23.27
C GLU A 548 -38.09 -33.45 -22.19
N TYR A 549 -37.73 -34.74 -22.32
CA TYR A 549 -38.01 -35.75 -21.30
C TYR A 549 -37.29 -35.48 -19.98
N LEU A 550 -36.00 -35.12 -20.01
CA LEU A 550 -35.23 -34.79 -18.81
C LEU A 550 -35.89 -33.65 -18.03
N ILE A 551 -36.34 -32.60 -18.73
CA ILE A 551 -37.02 -31.46 -18.12
C ILE A 551 -38.34 -31.88 -17.50
N ALA A 552 -39.17 -32.64 -18.23
CA ALA A 552 -40.46 -33.11 -17.75
C ALA A 552 -40.32 -34.04 -16.52
N ASP A 553 -39.37 -34.98 -16.53
CA ASP A 553 -39.18 -35.92 -15.41
C ASP A 553 -38.59 -35.22 -14.17
N THR A 554 -37.64 -34.30 -14.37
CA THR A 554 -37.11 -33.48 -13.26
C THR A 554 -38.20 -32.62 -12.65
N ALA A 555 -39.06 -32.01 -13.47
CA ALA A 555 -40.19 -31.21 -12.98
C ALA A 555 -41.24 -32.04 -12.23
N ARG A 556 -41.50 -33.28 -12.67
CA ARG A 556 -42.42 -34.21 -11.97
C ARG A 556 -41.93 -34.58 -10.57
N THR A 557 -40.62 -34.66 -10.39
CA THR A 557 -39.99 -35.00 -9.11
C THR A 557 -39.67 -33.76 -8.26
N HIS A 558 -39.57 -32.59 -8.87
CA HIS A 558 -39.43 -31.29 -8.20
C HIS A 558 -40.70 -30.90 -7.44
N GLY A 559 -40.57 -30.55 -6.16
CA GLY A 559 -41.69 -30.12 -5.33
C GLY A 559 -42.63 -31.22 -4.80
N GLN A 560 -42.29 -32.51 -4.95
CA GLN A 560 -43.02 -33.62 -4.30
C GLN A 560 -42.96 -33.55 -2.77
N VAL A 561 -41.83 -33.06 -2.24
CA VAL A 561 -41.65 -32.75 -0.84
C VAL A 561 -41.69 -31.23 -0.69
N ARG A 562 -42.70 -30.72 0.02
CA ARG A 562 -42.86 -29.28 0.25
C ARG A 562 -42.27 -28.93 1.61
N VAL A 563 -41.21 -28.15 1.59
CA VAL A 563 -40.63 -27.58 2.81
C VAL A 563 -41.22 -26.18 2.97
N GLY A 564 -42.02 -25.99 4.01
CA GLY A 564 -42.49 -24.66 4.42
C GLY A 564 -41.67 -24.16 5.59
N SER A 565 -41.36 -22.86 5.64
CA SER A 565 -40.77 -22.27 6.83
C SER A 565 -41.80 -22.24 7.95
N ALA A 566 -41.55 -22.98 9.02
CA ALA A 566 -42.18 -22.80 10.31
C ALA A 566 -41.11 -22.16 11.21
N ARG A 567 -41.34 -20.95 11.71
CA ARG A 567 -40.39 -20.29 12.64
C ARG A 567 -40.51 -20.80 14.06
N ALA A 568 -41.63 -21.45 14.36
CA ALA A 568 -41.83 -22.25 15.55
C ALA A 568 -42.80 -23.39 15.22
N PHE A 569 -42.75 -24.45 16.00
CA PHE A 569 -43.80 -25.45 16.06
C PHE A 569 -44.34 -25.54 17.49
N LEU A 570 -45.62 -25.87 17.64
CA LEU A 570 -46.24 -26.18 18.91
C LEU A 570 -46.61 -27.65 18.88
N ARG A 571 -46.10 -28.42 19.84
CA ARG A 571 -46.46 -29.81 20.06
C ARG A 571 -47.27 -29.92 21.33
N SER A 572 -48.34 -30.70 21.31
CA SER A 572 -49.11 -31.04 22.50
C SER A 572 -49.60 -32.48 22.37
N ASP A 573 -49.59 -33.21 23.49
CA ASP A 573 -50.15 -34.56 23.54
C ASP A 573 -51.69 -34.54 23.52
N ASP A 574 -52.31 -33.36 23.66
CA ASP A 574 -53.76 -33.14 23.54
C ASP A 574 -54.12 -32.35 22.26
N ALA A 575 -54.69 -33.04 21.27
CA ALA A 575 -55.16 -32.43 20.02
C ALA A 575 -56.27 -31.38 20.23
N ARG A 576 -57.06 -31.48 21.32
CA ARG A 576 -58.11 -30.49 21.64
C ARG A 576 -57.50 -29.17 22.10
N ALA A 577 -56.39 -29.21 22.82
CA ALA A 577 -55.66 -28.03 23.24
C ALA A 577 -55.12 -27.22 22.05
N LEU A 578 -54.55 -27.90 21.03
CA LEU A 578 -54.09 -27.20 19.81
C LEU A 578 -55.24 -26.67 18.96
N THR A 579 -56.38 -27.35 18.95
CA THR A 579 -57.59 -26.84 18.29
C THR A 579 -58.09 -25.56 18.97
N ALA A 580 -58.05 -25.50 20.30
CA ALA A 580 -58.39 -24.29 21.06
C ALA A 580 -57.39 -23.15 20.81
N VAL A 581 -56.09 -23.45 20.75
CA VAL A 581 -55.04 -22.47 20.40
C VAL A 581 -55.22 -21.92 18.98
N LEU A 582 -55.59 -22.77 18.02
CA LEU A 582 -55.85 -22.36 16.64
C LEU A 582 -57.12 -21.50 16.51
N ALA A 583 -58.11 -21.70 17.38
CA ALA A 583 -59.38 -20.97 17.39
C ALA A 583 -59.35 -19.66 18.21
N ASP A 584 -58.31 -19.41 19.02
CA ASP A 584 -58.20 -18.19 19.82
C ASP A 584 -57.84 -16.99 18.93
N ALA A 585 -58.79 -16.07 18.76
CA ALA A 585 -58.63 -14.87 17.94
C ALA A 585 -57.45 -13.98 18.40
N ARG A 586 -57.05 -14.04 19.68
CA ARG A 586 -55.89 -13.29 20.19
C ARG A 586 -54.57 -13.77 19.59
N LEU A 587 -54.50 -15.03 19.14
CA LEU A 587 -53.31 -15.68 18.60
C LEU A 587 -53.26 -15.69 17.06
N ALA A 588 -54.27 -15.13 16.39
CA ALA A 588 -54.36 -15.12 14.92
C ALA A 588 -53.15 -14.46 14.24
N HIS A 589 -52.53 -13.48 14.89
CA HIS A 589 -51.35 -12.76 14.40
C HIS A 589 -50.08 -13.65 14.30
N LEU A 590 -50.06 -14.82 14.95
CA LEU A 590 -48.92 -15.75 14.94
C LEU A 590 -48.83 -16.60 13.65
N GLY A 591 -49.85 -16.54 12.80
CA GLY A 591 -49.89 -17.31 11.54
C GLY A 591 -49.89 -18.82 11.77
N LEU A 592 -50.70 -19.29 12.72
CA LEU A 592 -50.78 -20.70 13.11
C LEU A 592 -51.43 -21.54 11.99
N ARG A 593 -50.82 -22.71 11.71
CA ARG A 593 -51.34 -23.69 10.75
C ARG A 593 -51.19 -25.10 11.30
N LEU A 594 -52.26 -25.87 11.26
CA LEU A 594 -52.21 -27.29 11.61
C LEU A 594 -51.43 -28.08 10.56
N ILE A 595 -50.36 -28.75 11.01
CA ILE A 595 -49.54 -29.64 10.16
C ILE A 595 -49.85 -31.11 10.46
N ALA A 596 -50.14 -31.43 11.72
CA ALA A 596 -50.61 -32.74 12.16
C ALA A 596 -51.57 -32.57 13.35
N PRO A 597 -52.37 -33.58 13.75
CA PRO A 597 -53.34 -33.45 14.85
C PRO A 597 -52.77 -32.94 16.18
N THR A 598 -51.48 -33.20 16.43
CA THR A 598 -50.75 -32.81 17.64
C THR A 598 -49.62 -31.81 17.36
N VAL A 599 -49.58 -31.20 16.16
CA VAL A 599 -48.53 -30.25 15.76
C VAL A 599 -49.09 -29.06 14.97
N LEU A 600 -48.90 -27.86 15.51
CA LEU A 600 -49.08 -26.59 14.78
C LEU A 600 -47.73 -26.06 14.33
N ALA A 601 -47.68 -25.40 13.17
CA ALA A 601 -46.59 -24.49 12.80
C ALA A 601 -47.02 -23.05 12.94
N ALA A 602 -46.11 -22.19 13.35
CA ALA A 602 -46.28 -20.74 13.40
C ALA A 602 -45.33 -20.05 12.42
N GLN A 603 -45.76 -18.90 11.92
CA GLN A 603 -44.90 -17.99 11.13
C GLN A 603 -44.15 -16.99 12.03
N ALA A 604 -44.60 -16.83 13.28
CA ALA A 604 -43.92 -16.09 14.33
C ALA A 604 -42.80 -16.92 14.97
N SER A 605 -41.80 -16.25 15.57
CA SER A 605 -40.67 -16.94 16.20
C SER A 605 -41.13 -17.76 17.41
N ALA A 606 -40.34 -18.76 17.81
CA ALA A 606 -40.64 -19.53 19.02
C ALA A 606 -40.79 -18.62 20.26
N HIS A 607 -40.07 -17.49 20.29
CA HIS A 607 -40.20 -16.46 21.32
C HIS A 607 -41.58 -15.81 21.33
N ASP A 608 -41.97 -15.25 20.18
CA ASP A 608 -43.22 -14.50 20.04
C ASP A 608 -44.43 -15.40 20.30
N VAL A 609 -44.35 -16.66 19.85
CA VAL A 609 -45.36 -17.69 20.12
C VAL A 609 -45.42 -18.00 21.61
N ALA A 610 -44.27 -18.18 22.27
CA ALA A 610 -44.24 -18.47 23.70
C ALA A 610 -44.82 -17.31 24.53
N ASP A 611 -44.51 -16.06 24.18
CA ASP A 611 -45.01 -14.88 24.88
C ASP A 611 -46.51 -14.65 24.65
N ALA A 612 -46.97 -14.82 23.40
CA ALA A 612 -48.39 -14.72 23.08
C ALA A 612 -49.23 -15.82 23.77
N LEU A 613 -48.71 -17.04 23.87
CA LEU A 613 -49.36 -18.13 24.63
C LEU A 613 -49.42 -17.80 26.12
N ARG A 614 -48.33 -17.29 26.73
CA ARG A 614 -48.32 -16.84 28.14
C ARG A 614 -49.35 -15.76 28.39
N ALA A 615 -49.44 -14.77 27.49
CA ALA A 615 -50.44 -13.71 27.54
C ALA A 615 -51.88 -14.25 27.39
N ALA A 616 -52.07 -15.35 26.66
CA ALA A 616 -53.34 -16.06 26.54
C ALA A 616 -53.67 -16.98 27.73
N GLY A 617 -52.79 -17.08 28.73
CA GLY A 617 -52.95 -17.93 29.93
C GLY A 617 -52.43 -19.35 29.78
N ILE A 618 -51.67 -19.64 28.71
CA ILE A 618 -51.09 -20.95 28.39
C ILE A 618 -49.60 -20.90 28.72
N ALA A 619 -49.07 -21.89 29.44
CA ALA A 619 -47.65 -21.93 29.82
C ALA A 619 -46.84 -22.87 28.90
N PRO A 620 -46.22 -22.37 27.82
CA PRO A 620 -45.42 -23.20 26.92
C PRO A 620 -44.00 -23.39 27.43
N LEU A 621 -43.42 -24.52 27.04
CA LEU A 621 -42.00 -24.82 27.16
C LEU A 621 -41.35 -24.65 25.78
N LEU A 622 -40.13 -24.13 25.74
CA LEU A 622 -39.39 -23.89 24.50
C LEU A 622 -38.42 -25.06 24.28
N GLU A 623 -38.61 -25.78 23.18
CA GLU A 623 -37.74 -26.87 22.74
C GLU A 623 -36.71 -26.36 21.73
N GLY A 624 -35.47 -26.84 21.82
CA GLY A 624 -34.38 -26.61 20.89
C GLY A 624 -34.30 -27.64 19.78
N ALA A 625 -33.32 -27.47 18.88
CA ALA A 625 -33.17 -28.32 17.70
C ALA A 625 -33.00 -29.82 18.03
N ASP A 626 -32.43 -30.14 19.21
CA ASP A 626 -32.22 -31.51 19.69
C ASP A 626 -33.31 -31.98 20.70
N GLY A 627 -34.38 -31.21 20.88
CA GLY A 627 -35.43 -31.48 21.88
C GLY A 627 -35.08 -31.03 23.31
N GLU A 628 -33.89 -30.47 23.54
CA GLU A 628 -33.52 -29.86 24.83
C GLU A 628 -34.24 -28.52 25.06
N LEU A 629 -34.57 -28.19 26.30
CA LEU A 629 -35.29 -26.94 26.59
C LEU A 629 -34.38 -25.72 26.44
N LEU A 630 -34.73 -24.79 25.54
CA LEU A 630 -33.91 -23.61 25.21
C LEU A 630 -34.46 -22.29 25.76
N VAL A 631 -33.52 -21.41 26.10
CA VAL A 631 -33.71 -19.97 26.31
C VAL A 631 -33.18 -19.26 25.05
N LEU A 632 -33.97 -18.34 24.49
CA LEU A 632 -33.90 -17.95 23.07
C LEU A 632 -32.97 -16.77 22.72
N SER A 633 -32.36 -16.82 21.52
CA SER A 633 -32.33 -15.72 20.52
C SER A 633 -31.70 -16.14 19.17
N SER A 634 -32.31 -15.77 18.00
CA SER A 634 -31.66 -15.26 16.75
C SER A 634 -32.55 -15.33 15.47
N ARG A 635 -32.25 -14.47 14.46
CA ARG A 635 -32.86 -14.45 13.09
C ARG A 635 -31.98 -13.71 12.06
N ALA A 636 -32.03 -14.18 10.79
CA ALA A 636 -31.24 -13.89 9.56
C ALA A 636 -31.05 -12.40 9.12
N VAL A 637 -29.94 -12.15 8.43
CA VAL A 637 -29.15 -10.95 8.67
C VAL A 637 -28.65 -10.39 7.23
N ARG A 638 -28.56 -9.05 6.93
CA ARG A 638 -27.80 -8.37 5.80
C ARG A 638 -26.58 -7.47 6.16
N ALA A 639 -25.44 -7.60 5.44
CA ALA A 639 -24.17 -6.87 5.66
C ALA A 639 -24.19 -5.34 5.54
N ALA A 640 -23.48 -4.66 6.44
CA ALA A 640 -23.06 -3.28 6.23
C ALA A 640 -21.68 -3.29 5.56
N ARG A 641 -21.38 -2.26 4.78
CA ARG A 641 -20.02 -2.09 4.27
C ARG A 641 -19.05 -2.07 5.46
N PRO A 642 -17.91 -2.79 5.42
CA PRO A 642 -16.89 -2.60 6.43
C PRO A 642 -16.53 -1.13 6.33
N VAL A 643 -16.52 -0.43 7.45
CA VAL A 643 -15.73 0.79 7.53
C VAL A 643 -14.30 0.28 7.46
N SER A 644 -13.77 0.02 6.25
CA SER A 644 -12.34 0.04 6.02
C SER A 644 -11.93 1.35 6.63
N GLY A 645 -11.27 1.30 7.80
CA GLY A 645 -10.90 2.48 8.56
C GLY A 645 -10.28 3.39 7.54
N ALA A 646 -11.01 4.46 7.20
CA ALA A 646 -10.82 5.14 5.93
C ALA A 646 -9.32 5.29 5.79
N ALA A 647 -8.73 4.72 4.73
CA ALA A 647 -7.49 5.29 4.23
C ALA A 647 -7.87 6.75 4.14
N THR A 648 -7.38 7.54 5.11
CA THR A 648 -7.83 8.91 5.33
C THR A 648 -7.73 9.47 3.95
N PRO A 649 -8.86 9.82 3.27
CA PRO A 649 -8.86 9.99 1.83
C PRO A 649 -7.66 10.85 1.56
N SER A 650 -6.63 10.27 0.92
CA SER A 650 -5.28 10.86 0.96
C SER A 650 -5.52 12.27 0.48
N PRO A 651 -5.43 13.29 1.37
CA PRO A 651 -6.25 14.50 1.28
C PRO A 651 -6.12 14.97 -0.13
N THR A 652 -7.22 14.85 -0.91
CA THR A 652 -7.21 14.92 -2.39
C THR A 652 -6.10 15.84 -2.77
N ALA A 653 -4.99 15.29 -3.29
CA ALA A 653 -3.71 15.99 -3.32
C ALA A 653 -4.00 17.41 -3.80
N ALA A 654 -3.98 18.38 -2.88
CA ALA A 654 -4.27 19.74 -3.24
C ALA A 654 -3.32 20.02 -4.40
N PRO A 655 -3.81 20.54 -5.54
CA PRO A 655 -2.97 20.79 -6.70
C PRO A 655 -1.65 21.37 -6.19
N LEU A 656 -0.50 20.81 -6.56
CA LEU A 656 0.77 21.17 -5.90
C LEU A 656 1.04 22.70 -5.95
N ALA A 657 0.45 23.39 -6.93
CA ALA A 657 0.40 24.84 -7.01
C ALA A 657 -0.27 25.52 -5.78
N GLU A 658 -1.37 24.97 -5.27
CA GLU A 658 -2.02 25.43 -4.03
C GLU A 658 -1.13 25.19 -2.81
N VAL A 659 -0.38 24.09 -2.77
CA VAL A 659 0.60 23.82 -1.72
C VAL A 659 1.72 24.87 -1.75
N VAL A 660 2.22 25.23 -2.94
CA VAL A 660 3.20 26.31 -3.12
C VAL A 660 2.63 27.65 -2.64
N ALA A 661 1.42 28.02 -3.05
CA ALA A 661 0.76 29.24 -2.59
C ALA A 661 0.60 29.28 -1.05
N LEU A 662 0.20 28.16 -0.44
CA LEU A 662 0.10 28.02 1.02
C LEU A 662 1.46 28.24 1.70
N MET A 663 2.53 27.69 1.14
CA MET A 663 3.89 27.86 1.66
C MET A 663 4.32 29.32 1.64
N HIS A 664 4.11 30.04 0.53
CA HIS A 664 4.44 31.47 0.44
C HIS A 664 3.61 32.31 1.41
N ALA A 665 2.31 32.05 1.52
CA ALA A 665 1.44 32.72 2.49
C ALA A 665 1.85 32.44 3.94
N GLY A 666 2.31 31.22 4.23
CA GLY A 666 2.89 30.85 5.52
C GLY A 666 4.20 31.58 5.83
N GLU A 667 5.10 31.66 4.84
CA GLU A 667 6.38 32.33 4.97
C GLU A 667 6.21 33.84 5.19
N GLU A 668 5.29 34.47 4.45
CA GLU A 668 4.93 35.87 4.61
C GLU A 668 4.39 36.17 6.02
N ARG A 669 3.47 35.32 6.51
CA ARG A 669 2.95 35.44 7.88
C ARG A 669 4.05 35.30 8.93
N ALA A 670 4.94 34.33 8.77
CA ALA A 670 6.07 34.14 9.68
C ALA A 670 7.00 35.37 9.69
N ARG A 671 7.28 35.94 8.51
CA ARG A 671 8.13 37.14 8.37
C ARG A 671 7.49 38.36 9.02
N ARG A 672 6.19 38.59 8.82
CA ARG A 672 5.45 39.69 9.47
C ARG A 672 5.52 39.58 10.99
N LEU A 673 5.27 38.40 11.54
CA LEU A 673 5.37 38.16 12.99
C LEU A 673 6.78 38.39 13.53
N LEU A 674 7.83 38.06 12.77
CA LEU A 674 9.22 38.35 13.14
C LEU A 674 9.53 39.84 13.11
N THR A 675 9.09 40.57 12.07
CA THR A 675 9.25 42.02 11.97
C THR A 675 8.48 42.75 13.06
N GLU A 676 7.25 42.36 13.37
CA GLU A 676 6.46 42.89 14.48
C GLU A 676 7.14 42.67 15.84
N ARG A 677 7.79 41.51 16.03
CA ARG A 677 8.61 41.23 17.22
C ARG A 677 9.87 42.08 17.27
N ALA A 678 10.57 42.27 16.15
CA ALA A 678 11.77 43.10 16.08
C ALA A 678 11.47 44.61 16.24
N ALA A 679 10.29 45.05 15.83
CA ALA A 679 9.79 46.42 15.96
C ALA A 679 9.22 46.75 17.36
N GLN A 680 9.28 45.81 18.31
CA GLN A 680 8.94 46.03 19.73
C GLN A 680 10.16 45.80 20.64
N PRO A 681 11.13 46.74 20.70
CA PRO A 681 12.36 46.59 21.49
C PRO A 681 12.14 46.48 23.00
N ASP A 682 10.97 46.93 23.50
CA ASP A 682 10.68 47.05 24.93
C ASP A 682 10.30 45.73 25.63
N LEU A 683 10.22 44.59 24.93
CA LEU A 683 9.67 43.34 25.49
C LEU A 683 10.65 42.17 25.63
N THR A 684 11.94 42.32 25.28
CA THR A 684 12.86 41.17 25.21
C THR A 684 14.26 41.43 25.79
N ASP A 685 14.39 42.19 26.88
CA ASP A 685 15.58 42.07 27.73
C ASP A 685 15.28 41.06 28.87
N PRO A 686 15.88 39.86 28.84
CA PRO A 686 15.73 38.86 29.92
C PRO A 686 16.15 39.40 31.29
N GLY A 687 17.10 40.34 31.34
CA GLY A 687 17.56 40.99 32.58
C GLY A 687 16.43 41.83 33.20
N ARG A 688 15.87 42.77 32.44
CA ARG A 688 14.74 43.61 32.88
C ARG A 688 13.48 42.81 33.25
N SER A 689 13.18 41.72 32.56
CA SER A 689 12.02 40.88 32.86
C SER A 689 12.15 40.18 34.21
N VAL A 690 13.37 39.70 34.55
CA VAL A 690 13.67 39.11 35.85
C VAL A 690 13.66 40.18 36.95
N ASP A 691 14.20 41.37 36.68
CA ASP A 691 14.22 42.46 37.66
C ASP A 691 12.81 42.99 37.96
N LEU A 692 11.93 43.10 36.95
CA LEU A 692 10.51 43.41 37.13
C LEU A 692 9.79 42.35 37.96
N LEU A 693 10.08 41.05 37.75
CA LEU A 693 9.48 39.97 38.53
C LEU A 693 9.99 39.94 39.98
N ARG A 694 11.28 40.23 40.22
CA ARG A 694 11.81 40.39 41.58
C ARG A 694 11.20 41.60 42.28
N ALA A 695 11.10 42.73 41.60
CA ALA A 695 10.47 43.92 42.14
C ALA A 695 8.98 43.66 42.48
N ALA A 696 8.25 42.98 41.59
CA ALA A 696 6.86 42.62 41.83
C ALA A 696 6.69 41.60 42.97
N ALA A 697 7.60 40.62 43.09
CA ALA A 697 7.61 39.69 44.23
C ALA A 697 7.88 40.40 45.57
N ALA A 698 8.80 41.37 45.59
CA ALA A 698 9.14 42.13 46.79
C ALA A 698 8.00 43.07 47.24
N HIS A 699 7.26 43.66 46.31
CA HIS A 699 6.17 44.60 46.60
C HIS A 699 4.77 43.95 46.59
N GLY A 700 4.68 42.65 46.29
CA GLY A 700 3.42 41.92 46.20
C GLY A 700 2.48 42.41 45.10
N THR A 701 3.01 42.98 44.02
CA THR A 701 2.23 43.59 42.93
C THR A 701 1.92 42.61 41.81
N ASP A 702 0.81 42.86 41.10
CA ASP A 702 0.32 41.98 40.05
C ASP A 702 0.98 42.31 38.70
N VAL A 703 1.30 41.26 37.93
CA VAL A 703 1.90 41.38 36.60
C VAL A 703 1.12 40.54 35.58
N ASP A 704 0.99 41.04 34.36
CA ASP A 704 0.57 40.27 33.21
C ASP A 704 1.80 39.58 32.61
N LEU A 705 1.82 38.26 32.68
CA LEU A 705 2.88 37.37 32.23
C LEU A 705 2.47 36.73 30.89
N VAL A 706 3.33 36.83 29.87
CA VAL A 706 3.18 36.08 28.61
C VAL A 706 4.19 34.95 28.63
N MET A 707 3.75 33.71 28.42
CA MET A 707 4.59 32.51 28.47
C MET A 707 4.42 31.63 27.23
N ALA A 708 5.45 30.86 26.88
CA ALA A 708 5.31 29.79 25.90
C ALA A 708 4.60 28.57 26.52
N GLY A 709 3.41 28.24 26.00
CA GLY A 709 2.66 27.04 26.37
C GLY A 709 3.28 25.76 25.78
N PRO A 710 2.83 24.57 26.21
CA PRO A 710 3.38 23.27 25.77
C PRO A 710 3.27 23.02 24.26
N SER A 711 2.34 23.69 23.58
CA SER A 711 2.09 23.58 22.13
C SER A 711 2.85 24.62 21.29
N GLY A 712 3.74 25.40 21.90
CA GLY A 712 4.49 26.47 21.23
C GLY A 712 3.68 27.76 20.99
N ARG A 713 2.38 27.78 21.32
CA ARG A 713 1.55 28.99 21.33
C ARG A 713 1.80 29.79 22.62
N THR A 714 1.71 31.11 22.53
CA THR A 714 1.86 31.99 23.70
C THR A 714 0.56 32.05 24.50
N GLU A 715 0.68 31.96 25.83
CA GLU A 715 -0.40 32.13 26.80
C GLU A 715 -0.16 33.39 27.62
N ARG A 716 -1.19 34.22 27.81
CA ARG A 716 -1.14 35.41 28.68
C ARG A 716 -1.90 35.13 29.97
N ARG A 717 -1.27 35.39 31.11
CA ARG A 717 -1.84 35.15 32.45
C ARG A 717 -1.56 36.32 33.37
N ARG A 718 -2.53 36.69 34.20
CA ARG A 718 -2.32 37.67 35.27
C ARG A 718 -1.92 36.94 36.54
N VAL A 719 -0.74 37.24 37.04
CA VAL A 719 -0.12 36.49 38.12
C VAL A 719 0.50 37.44 39.15
N ARG A 720 0.56 37.00 40.40
CA ARG A 720 1.34 37.65 41.45
C ARG A 720 2.63 36.86 41.70
N PRO A 721 3.81 37.40 41.41
CA PRO A 721 5.07 36.72 41.70
C PRO A 721 5.27 36.54 43.20
N VAL A 722 5.71 35.35 43.61
CA VAL A 722 5.94 34.97 45.02
C VAL A 722 7.43 34.88 45.32
N SER A 723 8.21 34.25 44.43
CA SER A 723 9.68 34.24 44.52
C SER A 723 10.32 34.03 43.15
N VAL A 724 11.59 34.45 43.02
CA VAL A 724 12.40 34.30 41.79
C VAL A 724 13.77 33.72 42.17
N ASP A 725 13.95 32.43 41.94
CA ASP A 725 15.14 31.69 42.37
C ASP A 725 15.70 30.81 41.22
N GLY A 726 17.01 30.87 40.99
CA GLY A 726 17.72 29.90 40.15
C GLY A 726 17.14 29.68 38.74
N GLY A 727 16.67 30.75 38.08
CA GLY A 727 16.08 30.67 36.73
C GLY A 727 14.63 30.16 36.68
N ARG A 728 13.94 30.10 37.83
CA ARG A 728 12.51 29.78 37.96
C ARG A 728 11.80 30.86 38.77
N VAL A 729 10.54 31.11 38.41
CA VAL A 729 9.66 32.11 39.02
C VAL A 729 8.45 31.38 39.55
N ARG A 730 8.19 31.47 40.85
CA ARG A 730 6.96 30.97 41.45
C ARG A 730 5.95 32.11 41.43
N VAL A 731 4.81 31.88 40.80
CA VAL A 731 3.74 32.89 40.67
C VAL A 731 2.40 32.30 41.08
N ARG A 732 1.56 33.09 41.74
CA ARG A 732 0.17 32.76 42.01
C ARG A 732 -0.69 33.24 40.85
N ASP A 733 -1.35 32.32 40.15
CA ASP A 733 -2.26 32.63 39.04
C ASP A 733 -3.59 33.12 39.62
N LEU A 734 -3.91 34.40 39.41
CA LEU A 734 -5.10 35.03 39.98
C LEU A 734 -6.40 34.53 39.33
N SER A 735 -6.31 33.91 38.15
CA SER A 735 -7.48 33.37 37.45
C SER A 735 -7.88 31.97 37.93
N ARG A 736 -6.92 31.21 38.47
CA ARG A 736 -7.11 29.80 38.88
C ARG A 736 -6.81 29.55 40.36
N ASP A 737 -6.55 30.62 41.10
CA ASP A 737 -6.13 30.64 42.50
C ASP A 737 -5.13 29.52 42.87
N SER A 738 -4.14 29.29 42.01
CA SER A 738 -3.17 28.21 42.15
C SER A 738 -1.76 28.73 41.90
N GLU A 739 -0.79 28.16 42.62
CA GLU A 739 0.62 28.50 42.44
C GLU A 739 1.24 27.65 41.34
N ILE A 740 1.89 28.31 40.38
CA ILE A 740 2.61 27.68 39.28
C ILE A 740 4.07 28.13 39.29
N THR A 741 4.96 27.21 38.90
CA THR A 741 6.39 27.52 38.72
C THR A 741 6.70 27.60 37.24
N VAL A 742 7.24 28.73 36.82
CA VAL A 742 7.55 29.03 35.41
C VAL A 742 9.06 29.19 35.27
N ALA A 743 9.68 28.48 34.34
CA ALA A 743 11.08 28.72 34.03
C ALA A 743 11.26 30.07 33.32
N VAL A 744 12.26 30.86 33.71
CA VAL A 744 12.48 32.23 33.20
C VAL A 744 12.60 32.25 31.67
N HIS A 745 13.25 31.26 31.06
CA HIS A 745 13.37 31.15 29.60
C HIS A 745 12.05 30.86 28.87
N ARG A 746 10.97 30.51 29.60
CA ARG A 746 9.62 30.33 29.05
C ARG A 746 8.77 31.59 29.16
N ILE A 747 9.25 32.61 29.86
CA ILE A 747 8.57 33.89 30.02
C ILE A 747 8.95 34.74 28.81
N ALA A 748 7.97 35.00 27.95
CA ALA A 748 8.12 35.78 26.74
C ALA A 748 7.99 37.29 26.99
N ALA A 749 7.21 37.71 27.99
CA ALA A 749 7.11 39.10 28.42
C ALA A 749 6.48 39.22 29.81
N VAL A 750 6.79 40.31 30.52
CA VAL A 750 6.21 40.68 31.81
C VAL A 750 5.73 42.13 31.74
N ARG A 751 4.50 42.43 32.15
CA ARG A 751 3.96 43.79 32.19
C ARG A 751 3.34 44.09 33.56
N PRO A 752 3.68 45.20 34.23
CA PRO A 752 3.03 45.57 35.49
C PRO A 752 1.57 45.95 35.27
N VAL A 753 0.69 45.58 36.21
CA VAL A 753 -0.74 45.93 36.16
C VAL A 753 -0.97 47.27 36.88
N GLY A 754 -0.53 48.38 36.24
CA GLY A 754 -0.93 49.80 36.46
C GLY A 754 -0.40 50.58 37.69
N PRO A 755 -0.57 51.94 37.73
CA PRO A 755 -0.30 52.94 36.69
C PRO A 755 1.18 53.38 36.72
N ALA A 756 1.67 54.08 35.69
CA ALA A 756 3.07 54.52 35.60
C ALA A 756 3.49 55.39 36.82
N PRO A 757 4.73 55.27 37.34
CA PRO A 757 5.26 56.27 38.24
C PRO A 757 5.55 57.55 37.42
N ASN A 758 5.19 58.71 37.98
CA ASN A 758 5.17 60.04 37.35
C ASN A 758 6.33 60.37 36.40
#